data_AF-A0A5C6ARL5-F1
#
_entry.id   AF-A0A5C6ARL5-F1
#
_cell.length_a   1.000
_cell.length_b   1.000
_cell.length_c   1.000
_cell.angle_alpha   90.00
_cell.angle_beta   90.00
_cell.angle_gamma   90.00
#
_symmetry.space_group_name_H-M   'P 1'
#
loop_
_entity.id
_entity.type
_entity.pdbx_description
1 polymer ?
#
loop_
_entity_poly.entity_id
_entity_poly.type
_entity_poly.pdbx_seq_one_letter_code
_entity_poly.pdbx_strand_id
1 'polypeptide(L)'
;MFIRFKCGQCEKVFKVDAKNAGRKTKCTQCQTILVIPGVPASAQGRTQSSGQNPSAQQPERFVGESPPSQASQPQEDAWLNQDSGTPSTPKLEGSLFDNLPAFEQLSAPVAAPRSADPIFDQALSAAALDATAHLEVPGVSAPHRVPVHVQDAAAEMISVPASAAPMSGDIADVLGSLDQTVASAVAVQQMRNRAAVAPKLTVVQIQQSFAAEMPPVERTKEMGSKLVTVSMAMLIVPALFTLFVIASSVILFWLFFRWLGSEPFMLPHPALGMLFVAACFLVLASWLPVFNMFIAVIRLMLHGAGGDEQSMTLTRENQPVMYEFVDQICDKVGAPKPSRINLDCEFNASASLRRGWMSFGKPDLVLTLGVPLIAVQSTQQLAVDIAHEFGHFRQGREMKASYLIRSLTGWFMHSAYVGMVRAEINSYLIANSEHSNNFLLGIMYVIGWVGRRMMWYFGLAGHAVAGSLSREMEYDADRHAIHLAGTRAFIESSANFERYGAAYQITIENLKQLFHAGVLVDNIPRFMLHIGRTLPATTIQQIAAETEQRKQELHDTHPPTRERNAAAAQLNQNGIVTINRPASDLIHHWQQLCKDITLDFYSRVTDQEILAEHTTPLENVLRDEHKLLLQKQDS
;
A
#
# COMPACT_ATOMS: atom_id res chain seq x y z
N MET A 1 20.24 17.89 -4.73
CA MET A 1 21.49 17.08 -4.71
C MET A 1 22.05 17.16 -3.30
N PHE A 2 22.39 16.03 -2.67
CA PHE A 2 22.91 15.98 -1.30
C PHE A 2 24.34 15.46 -1.30
N ILE A 3 25.18 15.99 -0.43
CA ILE A 3 26.57 15.58 -0.21
C ILE A 3 26.59 14.76 1.07
N ARG A 4 27.06 13.50 0.97
CA ARG A 4 27.30 12.61 2.11
C ARG A 4 28.79 12.62 2.43
N PHE A 5 29.16 12.89 3.68
CA PHE A 5 30.56 12.87 4.12
C PHE A 5 30.70 12.47 5.59
N LYS A 6 31.86 11.92 5.96
CA LYS A 6 32.15 11.46 7.33
C LYS A 6 32.92 12.52 8.11
N CYS A 7 32.66 12.62 9.41
CA CYS A 7 33.52 13.35 10.33
C CYS A 7 34.88 12.64 10.43
N GLY A 8 35.98 13.36 10.20
CA GLY A 8 37.34 12.79 10.30
C GLY A 8 37.80 12.44 11.73
N GLN A 9 37.01 12.76 12.76
CA GLN A 9 37.34 12.50 14.16
C GLN A 9 36.50 11.40 14.80
N CYS A 10 35.19 11.33 14.50
CA CYS A 10 34.27 10.36 15.11
C CYS A 10 33.54 9.48 14.10
N GLU A 11 33.93 9.54 12.82
CA GLU A 11 33.40 8.77 11.68
C GLU A 11 31.88 8.90 11.38
N LYS A 12 31.15 9.72 12.15
CA LYS A 12 29.72 9.98 11.93
C LYS A 12 29.46 10.53 10.52
N VAL A 13 28.47 9.95 9.83
CA VAL A 13 28.05 10.35 8.47
C VAL A 13 27.09 11.54 8.54
N PHE A 14 27.35 12.56 7.73
CA PHE A 14 26.51 13.76 7.58
C PHE A 14 25.93 13.81 6.16
N LYS A 15 24.65 14.15 6.05
CA LYS A 15 23.94 14.42 4.78
C LYS A 15 23.58 15.91 4.75
N VAL A 16 24.15 16.66 3.80
CA VAL A 16 23.91 18.11 3.68
C VAL A 16 23.55 18.48 2.24
N ASP A 17 22.67 19.47 2.05
CA ASP A 17 22.33 19.99 0.72
C ASP A 17 23.60 20.52 0.00
N ALA A 18 23.76 20.19 -1.28
CA ALA A 18 24.89 20.62 -2.11
C ALA A 18 25.08 22.14 -2.16
N LYS A 19 24.03 22.94 -1.88
CA LYS A 19 24.12 24.41 -1.73
C LYS A 19 25.06 24.87 -0.60
N ASN A 20 25.35 23.99 0.36
CA ASN A 20 26.22 24.28 1.48
C ASN A 20 27.66 23.75 1.30
N ALA A 21 28.02 23.27 0.11
CA ALA A 21 29.39 22.89 -0.21
C ALA A 21 30.37 24.03 0.14
N GLY A 22 31.47 23.70 0.80
CA GLY A 22 32.50 24.66 1.24
C GLY A 22 32.19 25.43 2.53
N ARG A 23 30.98 25.31 3.11
CA ARG A 23 30.67 25.92 4.41
C ARG A 23 31.22 25.09 5.58
N LYS A 24 31.62 25.78 6.65
CA LYS A 24 32.00 25.18 7.92
C LYS A 24 30.76 24.85 8.74
N THR A 25 30.67 23.63 9.24
CA THR A 25 29.64 23.17 10.18
C THR A 25 30.31 22.51 11.38
N LYS A 26 29.62 22.39 12.51
CA LYS A 26 30.14 21.66 13.68
C LYS A 26 29.60 20.24 13.68
N CYS A 27 30.46 19.26 13.96
CA CYS A 27 30.02 17.89 14.21
C CYS A 27 29.09 17.86 15.43
N THR A 28 27.90 17.27 15.29
CA THR A 28 26.93 17.17 16.40
C THR A 28 27.39 16.25 17.53
N GLN A 29 28.40 15.42 17.29
CA GLN A 29 28.89 14.43 18.26
C GLN A 29 30.19 14.86 18.95
N CYS A 30 31.18 15.37 18.21
CA CYS A 30 32.49 15.74 18.77
C CYS A 30 32.80 17.24 18.70
N GLN A 31 31.86 18.07 18.23
CA GLN A 31 31.98 19.52 18.04
C GLN A 31 33.13 20.00 17.12
N THR A 32 33.89 19.09 16.51
CA THR A 32 34.92 19.41 15.51
C THR A 32 34.32 20.19 14.35
N ILE A 33 35.00 21.24 13.91
CA ILE A 33 34.59 22.04 12.75
C ILE A 33 34.89 21.24 11.48
N LEU A 34 33.85 20.88 10.74
CA LEU A 34 33.89 20.16 9.49
C LEU A 34 33.66 21.13 8.33
N VAL A 35 34.41 20.97 7.24
CA VAL A 35 34.12 21.65 5.98
C VAL A 35 33.33 20.69 5.11
N ILE A 36 32.16 21.11 4.63
CA ILE A 36 31.35 20.30 3.73
C ILE A 36 32.12 20.13 2.41
N PRO A 37 32.46 18.89 2.00
CA PRO A 37 33.27 18.67 0.80
C PRO A 37 32.53 19.14 -0.45
N GLY A 38 33.29 19.64 -1.43
CA GLY A 38 32.75 19.98 -2.74
C GLY A 38 32.33 18.72 -3.50
N VAL A 39 31.37 18.86 -4.41
CA VAL A 39 31.02 17.79 -5.35
C VAL A 39 32.25 17.53 -6.24
N PRO A 40 32.70 16.28 -6.44
CA PRO A 40 33.83 15.99 -7.32
C PRO A 40 33.57 16.47 -8.74
N ALA A 41 34.59 17.07 -9.35
CA ALA A 41 34.53 17.78 -10.63
C ALA A 41 34.28 16.88 -11.86
N SER A 42 34.06 15.57 -11.70
CA SER A 42 33.52 14.71 -12.77
C SER A 42 32.04 14.97 -13.08
N ALA A 43 31.36 15.80 -12.28
CA ALA A 43 29.96 16.19 -12.48
C ALA A 43 29.78 17.67 -12.92
N GLN A 44 30.84 18.38 -13.31
CA GLN A 44 30.74 19.77 -13.79
C GLN A 44 31.57 19.98 -15.07
N GLY A 45 30.88 20.34 -16.15
CA GLY A 45 31.50 20.72 -17.41
C GLY A 45 32.42 21.94 -17.27
N ARG A 46 33.56 21.85 -17.99
CA ARG A 46 34.52 22.89 -18.39
C ARG A 46 34.33 24.30 -17.79
N THR A 47 35.34 24.77 -17.05
CA THR A 47 36.23 25.90 -17.43
C THR A 47 37.44 26.01 -16.49
N GLN A 48 38.58 26.41 -17.05
CA GLN A 48 39.94 26.56 -16.49
C GLN A 48 40.01 27.64 -15.36
N SER A 49 41.04 27.87 -14.53
CA SER A 49 42.49 27.63 -14.54
C SER A 49 43.14 27.81 -13.14
N SER A 50 44.29 27.13 -12.94
CA SER A 50 45.52 27.56 -12.22
C SER A 50 45.54 27.94 -10.73
N GLY A 51 46.45 27.31 -9.96
CA GLY A 51 47.26 28.03 -8.94
C GLY A 51 47.62 27.29 -7.65
N GLN A 52 48.73 26.54 -7.67
CA GLN A 52 49.80 26.43 -6.65
C GLN A 52 49.50 26.08 -5.16
N ASN A 53 50.12 24.95 -4.77
CA ASN A 53 50.54 24.47 -3.43
C ASN A 53 51.61 25.41 -2.78
N PRO A 54 52.22 25.21 -1.58
CA PRO A 54 52.31 23.99 -0.72
C PRO A 54 52.40 24.15 0.83
N SER A 55 52.51 22.99 1.53
CA SER A 55 53.32 22.71 2.75
C SER A 55 52.84 23.25 4.12
N ALA A 56 53.05 22.62 5.30
CA ALA A 56 53.74 21.41 5.73
C ALA A 56 53.40 21.08 7.21
N GLN A 57 53.79 19.88 7.66
CA GLN A 57 54.32 19.50 9.00
C GLN A 57 53.38 19.21 10.21
N GLN A 58 53.36 17.91 10.56
CA GLN A 58 53.26 17.29 11.91
C GLN A 58 54.49 17.64 12.80
N PRO A 59 54.72 17.09 14.04
CA PRO A 59 54.01 16.11 14.91
C PRO A 59 53.90 16.63 16.39
N GLU A 60 53.41 15.95 17.46
CA GLU A 60 53.90 14.76 18.19
C GLU A 60 52.95 14.37 19.37
N ARG A 61 53.20 13.17 19.93
CA ARG A 61 52.52 12.38 20.98
C ARG A 61 52.58 12.97 22.40
N PHE A 62 51.70 12.50 23.31
CA PHE A 62 52.07 12.01 24.66
C PHE A 62 51.02 11.06 25.27
N VAL A 63 51.51 10.15 26.13
CA VAL A 63 50.86 9.00 26.79
C VAL A 63 50.66 9.26 28.29
N GLY A 64 49.68 8.60 28.93
CA GLY A 64 49.58 8.40 30.39
C GLY A 64 48.13 8.12 30.84
N GLU A 65 47.75 6.87 31.14
CA GLU A 65 47.72 6.20 32.46
C GLU A 65 46.32 6.26 33.15
N SER A 66 45.75 5.06 33.42
CA SER A 66 44.59 4.78 34.30
C SER A 66 45.06 4.57 35.77
N PRO A 67 44.26 4.23 36.82
CA PRO A 67 42.81 3.92 36.99
C PRO A 67 42.24 4.53 38.33
N PRO A 68 41.39 3.87 39.17
CA PRO A 68 40.07 3.20 39.04
C PRO A 68 38.96 3.82 39.96
N SER A 69 37.67 3.47 39.79
CA SER A 69 36.75 3.20 40.92
C SER A 69 35.41 2.57 40.51
N GLN A 70 34.92 1.69 41.38
CA GLN A 70 33.65 0.94 41.34
C GLN A 70 32.49 1.78 41.89
N ALA A 71 31.26 1.54 41.42
CA ALA A 71 30.06 1.48 42.28
C ALA A 71 28.85 0.86 41.52
N SER A 72 28.46 -0.30 42.05
CA SER A 72 27.17 -1.03 42.02
C SER A 72 25.88 -0.27 41.68
N GLN A 73 24.99 -0.95 40.94
CA GLN A 73 23.53 -0.74 40.96
C GLN A 73 22.81 -2.00 41.50
N PRO A 74 21.65 -1.89 42.17
CA PRO A 74 20.98 -2.99 42.86
C PRO A 74 19.94 -3.73 42.00
N GLN A 75 19.78 -5.02 42.28
CA GLN A 75 18.59 -5.84 42.00
C GLN A 75 17.49 -5.58 43.04
N GLU A 76 16.23 -5.70 42.58
CA GLU A 76 14.96 -6.03 43.26
C GLU A 76 13.84 -5.27 42.52
N ASP A 77 12.65 -5.79 42.19
CA ASP A 77 12.11 -7.13 42.25
C ASP A 77 10.83 -7.19 41.38
N ALA A 78 10.45 -8.42 41.06
CA ALA A 78 9.32 -8.86 40.27
C ALA A 78 7.96 -8.23 40.63
N TRP A 79 7.34 -7.51 39.69
CA TRP A 79 5.88 -7.43 39.49
C TRP A 79 5.60 -6.93 38.07
N LEU A 80 5.52 -7.82 37.08
CA LEU A 80 4.85 -7.60 35.78
C LEU A 80 4.82 -8.93 34.98
N ASN A 81 4.28 -9.99 35.62
CA ASN A 81 3.71 -11.13 34.91
C ASN A 81 2.21 -11.12 35.19
N GLN A 82 1.47 -10.36 34.37
CA GLN A 82 0.04 -10.61 34.19
C GLN A 82 -0.23 -10.63 32.69
N ASP A 83 -0.68 -11.80 32.26
CA ASP A 83 -1.09 -12.16 30.92
C ASP A 83 -1.99 -11.09 30.29
N SER A 84 -1.48 -10.43 29.26
CA SER A 84 -2.31 -9.89 28.19
C SER A 84 -1.91 -10.68 26.95
N GLY A 85 -2.71 -11.71 26.64
CA GLY A 85 -2.53 -12.55 25.48
C GLY A 85 -2.37 -11.69 24.24
N THR A 86 -1.18 -11.72 23.64
CA THR A 86 -1.00 -11.39 22.25
C THR A 86 -1.98 -12.26 21.45
N PRO A 87 -2.82 -11.70 20.56
CA PRO A 87 -3.56 -12.52 19.64
C PRO A 87 -2.51 -13.29 18.84
N SER A 88 -2.48 -14.61 19.02
CA SER A 88 -1.71 -15.50 18.18
C SER A 88 -2.10 -15.22 16.74
N THR A 89 -1.16 -14.69 15.97
CA THR A 89 -1.26 -14.74 14.51
C THR A 89 -1.43 -16.20 14.12
N PRO A 90 -2.52 -16.61 13.43
CA PRO A 90 -2.62 -17.98 12.96
C PRO A 90 -1.42 -18.25 12.06
N LYS A 91 -0.67 -19.32 12.37
CA LYS A 91 0.34 -19.85 11.47
C LYS A 91 -0.37 -20.25 10.19
N LEU A 92 -0.05 -19.59 9.08
CA LEU A 92 -0.34 -20.11 7.75
C LEU A 92 0.51 -21.37 7.58
N GLU A 93 -0.06 -22.55 7.81
CA GLU A 93 0.59 -23.79 7.37
C GLU A 93 0.56 -23.81 5.85
N GLY A 94 1.72 -23.57 5.23
CA GLY A 94 1.84 -23.53 3.77
C GLY A 94 2.96 -22.67 3.21
N SER A 95 3.86 -22.10 4.03
CA SER A 95 5.10 -21.57 3.47
C SER A 95 5.91 -22.74 2.91
N LEU A 96 6.50 -22.52 1.73
CA LEU A 96 7.34 -23.50 1.02
C LEU A 96 8.46 -24.08 1.91
N PHE A 97 8.77 -23.38 3.00
CA PHE A 97 9.93 -23.57 3.84
C PHE A 97 9.59 -23.87 5.32
N ASP A 98 8.30 -23.92 5.69
CA ASP A 98 7.85 -24.16 7.08
C ASP A 98 8.28 -25.54 7.62
N ASN A 99 8.61 -26.47 6.71
CA ASN A 99 8.93 -27.86 7.01
C ASN A 99 10.33 -28.28 6.56
N LEU A 100 11.22 -27.33 6.25
CA LEU A 100 12.60 -27.64 5.90
C LEU A 100 13.50 -27.63 7.14
N PRO A 101 14.49 -28.55 7.24
CA PRO A 101 15.52 -28.43 8.26
C PRO A 101 16.19 -27.05 8.11
N ALA A 102 16.59 -26.46 9.25
CA ALA A 102 17.25 -25.17 9.29
C ALA A 102 18.29 -25.06 8.15
N PHE A 103 18.21 -23.97 7.38
CA PHE A 103 19.01 -23.68 6.18
C PHE A 103 20.53 -23.57 6.41
N GLU A 104 21.07 -24.12 7.49
CA GLU A 104 22.50 -24.14 7.84
C GLU A 104 23.39 -24.90 6.84
N GLN A 105 22.81 -25.61 5.85
CA GLN A 105 23.55 -26.44 4.88
C GLN A 105 23.57 -25.90 3.45
N LEU A 106 23.16 -24.65 3.20
CA LEU A 106 23.44 -24.03 1.90
C LEU A 106 24.96 -23.82 1.73
N SER A 107 25.50 -24.30 0.61
CA SER A 107 26.94 -24.30 0.36
C SER A 107 27.47 -22.88 0.22
N ALA A 108 28.18 -22.43 1.25
CA ALA A 108 28.96 -21.20 1.40
C ALA A 108 28.17 -19.86 1.39
N PRO A 109 28.27 -19.06 2.47
CA PRO A 109 27.67 -17.73 2.53
C PRO A 109 28.42 -16.77 1.59
N VAL A 110 27.70 -16.11 0.70
CA VAL A 110 28.18 -14.85 0.12
C VAL A 110 27.95 -13.78 1.18
N ALA A 111 29.05 -13.26 1.73
CA ALA A 111 29.15 -12.17 2.71
C ALA A 111 27.86 -11.88 3.49
N ALA A 112 27.75 -12.45 4.70
CA ALA A 112 26.64 -12.19 5.61
C ALA A 112 26.31 -10.69 5.65
N PRO A 113 25.10 -10.25 5.25
CA PRO A 113 24.65 -8.91 5.58
C PRO A 113 24.73 -8.79 7.11
N ARG A 114 25.45 -7.77 7.58
CA ARG A 114 25.62 -7.54 9.02
C ARG A 114 24.24 -7.42 9.65
N SER A 115 23.95 -8.33 10.57
CA SER A 115 22.72 -8.50 11.36
C SER A 115 21.44 -8.73 10.57
N ALA A 116 20.74 -9.81 10.92
CA ALA A 116 19.28 -9.91 10.79
C ALA A 116 18.65 -8.74 11.57
N ASP A 117 18.55 -7.60 10.91
CA ASP A 117 18.07 -6.37 11.51
C ASP A 117 16.53 -6.43 11.55
N PRO A 118 15.86 -6.21 12.70
CA PRO A 118 14.40 -6.06 12.75
C PRO A 118 13.86 -5.00 11.76
N ILE A 119 14.73 -4.12 11.25
CA ILE A 119 14.44 -3.18 10.16
C ILE A 119 14.01 -3.91 8.87
N PHE A 120 14.65 -5.03 8.48
CA PHE A 120 14.29 -5.73 7.25
C PHE A 120 12.92 -6.40 7.36
N ASP A 121 12.62 -7.05 8.49
CA ASP A 121 11.30 -7.64 8.73
C ASP A 121 10.19 -6.58 8.76
N GLN A 122 10.46 -5.42 9.37
CA GLN A 122 9.56 -4.28 9.37
C GLN A 122 9.39 -3.70 7.96
N ALA A 123 10.46 -3.58 7.18
CA ALA A 123 10.44 -3.02 5.84
C ALA A 123 9.80 -3.97 4.81
N LEU A 124 10.00 -5.28 4.89
CA LEU A 124 9.27 -6.25 4.05
C LEU A 124 7.81 -6.36 4.45
N SER A 125 7.51 -6.32 5.76
CA SER A 125 6.14 -6.31 6.23
C SER A 125 5.45 -5.00 5.84
N ALA A 126 6.15 -3.86 5.90
CA ALA A 126 5.68 -2.58 5.41
C ALA A 126 5.47 -2.63 3.90
N ALA A 127 6.40 -3.15 3.10
CA ALA A 127 6.25 -3.29 1.64
C ALA A 127 5.14 -4.26 1.24
N ALA A 128 4.87 -5.31 2.02
CA ALA A 128 3.73 -6.19 1.80
C ALA A 128 2.39 -5.56 2.21
N LEU A 129 2.43 -4.68 3.22
CA LEU A 129 1.32 -3.79 3.60
C LEU A 129 1.17 -2.64 2.59
N ASP A 130 2.23 -2.22 1.90
CA ASP A 130 2.25 -1.15 0.90
C ASP A 130 1.77 -1.68 -0.46
N ALA A 131 2.15 -2.89 -0.88
CA ALA A 131 1.60 -3.55 -2.08
C ALA A 131 0.08 -3.77 -1.99
N THR A 132 -0.45 -3.76 -0.77
CA THR A 132 -1.89 -3.72 -0.49
C THR A 132 -2.42 -2.31 -0.25
N ALA A 133 -1.54 -1.37 0.11
CA ALA A 133 -1.83 0.05 0.19
C ALA A 133 -1.95 0.68 -1.20
N HIS A 134 -0.98 0.56 -2.13
CA HIS A 134 -0.76 1.38 -3.34
C HIS A 134 -1.89 1.55 -4.39
N LEU A 135 -3.10 1.06 -4.12
CA LEU A 135 -4.32 1.83 -4.46
C LEU A 135 -4.41 3.17 -3.69
N GLU A 136 -3.47 3.41 -2.77
CA GLU A 136 -3.31 4.52 -1.84
C GLU A 136 -2.92 5.80 -2.55
N VAL A 137 -3.94 6.47 -3.05
CA VAL A 137 -4.05 7.87 -2.65
C VAL A 137 -4.09 7.89 -1.11
N PRO A 138 -3.25 8.67 -0.39
CA PRO A 138 -2.97 8.46 1.04
C PRO A 138 -4.21 8.10 1.87
N GLY A 139 -4.28 6.86 2.40
CA GLY A 139 -5.40 6.37 3.21
C GLY A 139 -6.40 5.44 2.49
N VAL A 140 -5.92 4.27 2.05
CA VAL A 140 -6.69 3.14 1.52
C VAL A 140 -6.31 1.95 2.40
N SER A 141 -7.21 1.60 3.31
CA SER A 141 -7.07 0.39 4.09
C SER A 141 -6.87 -0.82 3.16
N ALA A 142 -5.74 -1.51 3.37
CA ALA A 142 -5.36 -2.76 2.73
C ALA A 142 -6.52 -3.77 2.65
N PRO A 143 -6.54 -4.69 1.66
CA PRO A 143 -7.30 -5.92 1.78
C PRO A 143 -6.87 -6.59 3.09
N HIS A 144 -7.83 -6.79 3.99
CA HIS A 144 -7.57 -7.58 5.18
C HIS A 144 -6.94 -8.92 4.79
N ARG A 145 -5.85 -9.27 5.48
CA ARG A 145 -5.25 -10.62 5.46
C ARG A 145 -6.38 -11.63 5.40
N VAL A 146 -6.36 -12.51 4.40
CA VAL A 146 -7.04 -13.81 4.52
C VAL A 146 -6.38 -14.51 5.70
N PRO A 147 -7.05 -14.64 6.86
CA PRO A 147 -6.54 -15.51 7.90
C PRO A 147 -6.84 -16.92 7.42
N VAL A 148 -5.82 -17.63 6.96
CA VAL A 148 -5.94 -19.08 6.76
C VAL A 148 -6.06 -19.69 8.16
N HIS A 149 -7.30 -19.87 8.62
CA HIS A 149 -7.59 -20.63 9.83
C HIS A 149 -7.54 -22.12 9.47
N VAL A 150 -6.39 -22.74 9.70
CA VAL A 150 -6.30 -24.20 9.81
C VAL A 150 -6.62 -24.55 11.26
N GLN A 151 -7.86 -24.97 11.52
CA GLN A 151 -8.20 -25.71 12.72
C GLN A 151 -8.82 -27.04 12.30
N ASP A 152 -8.10 -28.12 12.64
CA ASP A 152 -8.53 -29.50 12.81
C ASP A 152 -9.75 -29.96 12.01
N ALA A 153 -9.51 -30.47 10.81
CA ALA A 153 -10.41 -31.41 10.15
C ALA A 153 -9.80 -32.82 10.15
N ALA A 154 -9.45 -33.30 11.34
CA ALA A 154 -9.34 -34.74 11.59
C ALA A 154 -10.69 -35.21 12.14
N ALA A 155 -11.33 -36.10 11.38
CA ALA A 155 -12.49 -36.92 11.75
C ALA A 155 -13.86 -36.21 11.85
N GLU A 156 -14.57 -36.14 10.72
CA GLU A 156 -16.00 -36.44 10.70
C GLU A 156 -16.42 -36.96 9.32
N MET A 157 -16.68 -38.27 9.25
CA MET A 157 -17.43 -38.88 8.15
C MET A 157 -18.87 -38.37 8.21
N ILE A 158 -19.28 -37.50 7.28
CA ILE A 158 -20.70 -37.27 7.02
C ILE A 158 -20.99 -37.30 5.51
N SER A 159 -21.95 -38.16 5.21
CA SER A 159 -22.54 -38.59 3.95
C SER A 159 -22.88 -37.49 2.94
N VAL A 160 -22.48 -37.73 1.69
CA VAL A 160 -22.99 -37.08 0.48
C VAL A 160 -24.47 -37.45 0.29
N PRO A 161 -25.40 -36.52 0.02
CA PRO A 161 -26.73 -36.87 -0.43
C PRO A 161 -26.68 -37.36 -1.88
N ALA A 162 -27.10 -38.60 -2.09
CA ALA A 162 -27.32 -39.19 -3.40
C ALA A 162 -28.46 -38.46 -4.11
N SER A 163 -28.13 -37.64 -5.11
CA SER A 163 -29.05 -37.21 -6.15
C SER A 163 -28.28 -36.93 -7.44
N ALA A 164 -27.63 -37.97 -7.97
CA ALA A 164 -27.28 -38.04 -9.38
C ALA A 164 -28.37 -38.87 -10.07
N ALA A 165 -29.09 -38.24 -11.00
CA ALA A 165 -29.90 -38.95 -11.99
C ALA A 165 -29.02 -39.99 -12.73
N PRO A 166 -29.58 -41.13 -13.17
CA PRO A 166 -28.76 -42.22 -13.68
C PRO A 166 -28.05 -41.81 -14.97
N MET A 167 -26.72 -41.71 -14.90
CA MET A 167 -25.83 -41.61 -16.07
C MET A 167 -25.82 -42.97 -16.78
N SER A 168 -26.71 -43.15 -17.74
CA SER A 168 -26.55 -44.16 -18.80
C SER A 168 -25.73 -43.57 -19.95
N GLY A 169 -24.51 -43.12 -19.65
CA GLY A 169 -23.55 -42.63 -20.65
C GLY A 169 -22.50 -43.70 -20.91
N ASP A 170 -22.31 -44.05 -22.18
CA ASP A 170 -21.37 -45.07 -22.63
C ASP A 170 -19.94 -44.69 -22.20
N ILE A 171 -19.11 -45.65 -21.76
CA ILE A 171 -17.74 -45.38 -21.30
C ILE A 171 -16.91 -44.71 -22.41
N ALA A 172 -17.26 -44.98 -23.67
CA ALA A 172 -16.69 -44.33 -24.85
C ALA A 172 -16.95 -42.82 -24.90
N ASP A 173 -18.12 -42.34 -24.44
CA ASP A 173 -18.45 -40.91 -24.42
C ASP A 173 -17.65 -40.17 -23.33
N VAL A 174 -17.46 -40.82 -22.18
CA VAL A 174 -16.64 -40.28 -21.08
C VAL A 174 -15.18 -40.20 -21.52
N LEU A 175 -14.63 -41.27 -22.12
CA LEU A 175 -13.27 -41.28 -22.65
C LEU A 175 -13.08 -40.27 -23.80
N GLY A 176 -14.06 -40.15 -24.70
CA GLY A 176 -14.05 -39.15 -25.77
C GLY A 176 -14.06 -37.72 -25.24
N SER A 177 -14.82 -37.44 -24.17
CA SER A 177 -14.84 -36.11 -23.52
C SER A 177 -13.51 -35.78 -22.82
N LEU A 178 -12.85 -36.78 -22.22
CA LEU A 178 -11.52 -36.66 -21.62
C LEU A 178 -10.45 -36.39 -22.67
N ASP A 179 -10.44 -37.15 -23.77
CA ASP A 179 -9.50 -36.96 -24.88
C ASP A 179 -9.64 -35.59 -25.52
N GLN A 180 -10.88 -35.10 -25.68
CA GLN A 180 -11.15 -33.76 -26.21
C GLN A 180 -10.69 -32.65 -25.25
N THR A 181 -10.86 -32.85 -23.94
CA THR A 181 -10.38 -31.94 -22.90
C THR A 181 -8.85 -31.89 -22.87
N VAL A 182 -8.18 -33.05 -22.89
CA VAL A 182 -6.72 -33.14 -22.92
C VAL A 182 -6.15 -32.53 -24.21
N ALA A 183 -6.76 -32.83 -25.37
CA ALA A 183 -6.34 -32.25 -26.65
C ALA A 183 -6.46 -30.72 -26.64
N SER A 184 -7.54 -30.17 -26.08
CA SER A 184 -7.71 -28.73 -25.93
C SER A 184 -6.65 -28.11 -25.01
N ALA A 185 -6.34 -28.76 -23.87
CA ALA A 185 -5.32 -28.30 -22.94
C ALA A 185 -3.91 -28.34 -23.56
N VAL A 186 -3.60 -29.40 -24.32
CA VAL A 186 -2.33 -29.53 -25.05
C VAL A 186 -2.22 -28.47 -26.14
N ALA A 187 -3.29 -28.21 -26.89
CA ALA A 187 -3.30 -27.17 -27.92
C ALA A 187 -3.06 -25.78 -27.32
N VAL A 188 -3.72 -25.45 -26.19
CA VAL A 188 -3.48 -24.21 -25.45
C VAL A 188 -2.03 -24.12 -24.97
N GLN A 189 -1.46 -25.22 -24.45
CA GLN A 189 -0.07 -25.24 -24.00
C GLN A 189 0.92 -25.08 -25.16
N GLN A 190 0.67 -25.70 -26.31
CA GLN A 190 1.50 -25.52 -27.51
C GLN A 190 1.43 -24.09 -28.05
N MET A 191 0.26 -23.46 -28.03
CA MET A 191 0.12 -22.04 -28.39
C MET A 191 0.92 -21.15 -27.43
N ARG A 192 0.84 -21.40 -26.12
CA ARG A 192 1.64 -20.67 -25.10
C ARG A 192 3.14 -20.86 -25.34
N ASN A 193 3.59 -22.07 -25.62
CA ASN A 193 5.00 -22.36 -25.89
C ASN A 193 5.49 -21.67 -27.18
N ARG A 194 4.68 -21.66 -28.24
CA ARG A 194 5.01 -20.92 -29.48
C ARG A 194 5.06 -19.41 -29.25
N ALA A 195 4.14 -18.86 -28.47
CA ALA A 195 4.14 -17.44 -28.10
C ALA A 195 5.38 -17.05 -27.29
N ALA A 196 5.88 -17.93 -26.42
CA ALA A 196 7.07 -17.70 -25.61
C ALA A 196 8.38 -17.65 -26.44
N VAL A 197 8.41 -18.27 -27.62
CA VAL A 197 9.59 -18.29 -28.53
C VAL A 197 9.45 -17.24 -29.65
N ALA A 198 8.27 -16.62 -29.80
CA ALA A 198 8.02 -15.62 -30.83
C ALA A 198 8.80 -14.32 -30.55
N PRO A 199 9.24 -13.59 -31.60
CA PRO A 199 9.89 -12.29 -31.43
C PRO A 199 8.98 -11.34 -30.65
N LYS A 200 9.56 -10.46 -29.82
CA LYS A 200 8.79 -9.52 -28.98
C LYS A 200 7.79 -8.69 -29.79
N LEU A 201 6.73 -8.22 -29.11
CA LEU A 201 5.72 -7.38 -29.71
C LEU A 201 6.34 -6.10 -30.27
N THR A 202 5.83 -5.64 -31.41
CA THR A 202 6.26 -4.39 -32.06
C THR A 202 5.20 -3.31 -31.92
N VAL A 203 5.60 -2.05 -32.00
CA VAL A 203 4.70 -0.88 -31.96
C VAL A 203 3.57 -1.01 -33.00
N VAL A 204 3.89 -1.46 -34.22
CA VAL A 204 2.91 -1.62 -35.30
C VAL A 204 1.87 -2.71 -34.96
N GLN A 205 2.30 -3.83 -34.36
CA GLN A 205 1.37 -4.88 -33.93
C GLN A 205 0.43 -4.40 -32.83
N ILE A 206 0.93 -3.58 -31.90
CA ILE A 206 0.08 -2.94 -30.88
C ILE A 206 -0.96 -2.05 -31.55
N GLN A 207 -0.54 -1.13 -32.43
CA GLN A 207 -1.45 -0.24 -33.15
C GLN A 207 -2.55 -1.01 -33.91
N GLN A 208 -2.18 -2.07 -34.61
CA GLN A 208 -3.14 -2.93 -35.33
C GLN A 208 -4.13 -3.62 -34.38
N SER A 209 -3.67 -4.05 -33.20
CA SER A 209 -4.52 -4.72 -32.21
C SER A 209 -5.54 -3.79 -31.55
N PHE A 210 -5.35 -2.47 -31.66
CA PHE A 210 -6.26 -1.44 -31.15
C PHE A 210 -7.03 -0.72 -32.27
N ALA A 211 -7.00 -1.23 -33.51
CA ALA A 211 -7.61 -0.54 -34.66
C ALA A 211 -9.14 -0.41 -34.57
N ALA A 212 -9.82 -1.36 -33.91
CA ALA A 212 -11.27 -1.35 -33.79
C ALA A 212 -11.80 -0.19 -32.93
N GLU A 213 -12.98 0.34 -33.27
CA GLU A 213 -13.65 1.38 -32.48
C GLU A 213 -14.27 0.79 -31.22
N MET A 214 -14.07 1.47 -30.08
CA MET A 214 -14.64 1.07 -28.80
C MET A 214 -16.10 1.52 -28.74
N PRO A 215 -17.05 0.63 -28.40
CA PRO A 215 -18.44 1.03 -28.21
C PRO A 215 -18.55 2.04 -27.05
N PRO A 216 -19.54 2.95 -27.09
CA PRO A 216 -19.71 3.93 -26.03
C PRO A 216 -20.05 3.23 -24.70
N VAL A 217 -19.32 3.57 -23.64
CA VAL A 217 -19.58 3.07 -22.29
C VAL A 217 -20.65 3.96 -21.65
N GLU A 218 -21.83 3.40 -21.39
CA GLU A 218 -22.90 4.11 -20.72
C GLU A 218 -22.57 4.37 -19.24
N ARG A 219 -22.70 5.62 -18.80
CA ARG A 219 -22.58 5.97 -17.38
C ARG A 219 -23.87 5.64 -16.64
N THR A 220 -23.76 5.01 -15.47
CA THR A 220 -24.93 4.77 -14.61
C THR A 220 -25.43 6.08 -14.01
N LYS A 221 -26.74 6.32 -14.11
CA LYS A 221 -27.40 7.48 -13.47
C LYS A 221 -27.31 7.42 -11.94
N GLU A 222 -27.17 6.21 -11.39
CA GLU A 222 -27.06 5.97 -9.95
C GLU A 222 -25.79 6.57 -9.33
N MET A 223 -24.68 6.56 -10.06
CA MET A 223 -23.41 7.14 -9.58
C MET A 223 -23.54 8.64 -9.31
N GLY A 224 -24.22 9.38 -10.20
CA GLY A 224 -24.46 10.82 -10.04
C GLY A 224 -25.34 11.14 -8.83
N SER A 225 -26.40 10.35 -8.59
CA SER A 225 -27.27 10.52 -7.42
C SER A 225 -26.52 10.22 -6.12
N LYS A 226 -25.78 9.11 -6.07
CA LYS A 226 -24.98 8.72 -4.90
C LYS A 226 -23.95 9.79 -4.58
N LEU A 227 -23.21 10.28 -5.58
CA LEU A 227 -22.25 11.37 -5.43
C LEU A 227 -22.87 12.61 -4.76
N VAL A 228 -24.05 13.05 -5.22
CA VAL A 228 -24.74 14.22 -4.65
C VAL A 228 -25.16 13.95 -3.21
N THR A 229 -25.81 12.82 -2.93
CA THR A 229 -26.25 12.45 -1.58
C THR A 229 -25.07 12.37 -0.62
N VAL A 230 -23.98 11.72 -1.03
CA VAL A 230 -22.75 11.59 -0.25
C VAL A 230 -22.14 12.96 0.05
N SER A 231 -21.96 13.78 -0.99
CA SER A 231 -21.36 15.11 -0.86
C SER A 231 -22.21 16.02 0.03
N MET A 232 -23.55 15.94 -0.09
CA MET A 232 -24.47 16.67 0.78
C MET A 232 -24.36 16.18 2.23
N ALA A 233 -24.35 14.87 2.49
CA ALA A 233 -24.22 14.35 3.86
C ALA A 233 -22.92 14.80 4.54
N MET A 234 -21.80 14.75 3.81
CA MET A 234 -20.48 15.15 4.31
C MET A 234 -20.33 16.66 4.56
N LEU A 235 -21.14 17.50 3.92
CA LEU A 235 -21.15 18.95 4.14
C LEU A 235 -22.21 19.38 5.16
N ILE A 236 -23.41 18.80 5.09
CA ILE A 236 -24.56 19.17 5.92
C ILE A 236 -24.32 18.78 7.37
N VAL A 237 -23.83 17.57 7.65
CA VAL A 237 -23.66 17.12 9.04
C VAL A 237 -22.68 18.01 9.82
N PRO A 238 -21.47 18.32 9.29
CA PRO A 238 -20.56 19.23 9.99
C PRO A 238 -21.04 20.70 9.98
N ALA A 239 -21.75 21.13 8.94
CA ALA A 239 -22.33 22.48 8.90
C ALA A 239 -23.45 22.66 9.93
N LEU A 240 -24.35 21.69 10.08
CA LEU A 240 -25.41 21.69 11.10
C LEU A 240 -24.81 21.70 12.50
N PHE A 241 -23.75 20.92 12.74
CA PHE A 241 -23.03 20.94 14.00
C PHE A 241 -22.40 22.33 14.26
N THR A 242 -21.75 22.92 13.26
CA THR A 242 -21.15 24.26 13.37
C THR A 242 -22.22 25.32 13.66
N LEU A 243 -23.36 25.27 12.96
CA LEU A 243 -24.51 26.14 13.19
C LEU A 243 -25.09 25.96 14.59
N PHE A 244 -25.19 24.73 15.08
CA PHE A 244 -25.64 24.44 16.45
C PHE A 244 -24.70 25.08 17.48
N VAL A 245 -23.39 24.92 17.34
CA VAL A 245 -22.39 25.54 18.24
C VAL A 245 -22.47 27.07 18.20
N ILE A 246 -22.64 27.67 17.03
CA ILE A 246 -22.82 29.12 16.86
C ILE A 246 -24.12 29.58 17.55
N ALA A 247 -25.25 28.92 17.27
CA ALA A 247 -26.54 29.26 17.85
C ALA A 247 -26.53 29.15 19.38
N SER A 248 -25.97 28.06 19.93
CA SER A 248 -25.78 27.90 21.37
C SER A 248 -24.89 28.99 21.97
N SER A 249 -23.83 29.41 21.27
CA SER A 249 -22.96 30.52 21.70
C SER A 249 -23.73 31.84 21.75
N VAL A 250 -24.52 32.15 20.72
CA VAL A 250 -25.35 33.36 20.65
C VAL A 250 -26.43 33.35 21.73
N ILE A 251 -27.10 32.22 21.96
CA ILE A 251 -28.12 32.08 23.02
C ILE A 251 -27.51 32.29 24.40
N LEU A 252 -26.38 31.63 24.70
CA LEU A 252 -25.70 31.80 25.99
C LEU A 252 -25.22 33.23 26.20
N PHE A 253 -24.68 33.87 25.16
CA PHE A 253 -24.30 35.27 25.20
C PHE A 253 -25.52 36.16 25.46
N TRP A 254 -26.62 35.97 24.74
CA TRP A 254 -27.85 36.74 24.97
C TRP A 254 -28.41 36.56 26.40
N LEU A 255 -28.45 35.33 26.91
CA LEU A 255 -28.86 35.02 28.28
C LEU A 255 -27.95 35.70 29.31
N PHE A 256 -26.63 35.69 29.08
CA PHE A 256 -25.65 36.36 29.92
C PHE A 256 -25.93 37.87 30.02
N PHE A 257 -26.12 38.54 28.88
CA PHE A 257 -26.40 39.98 28.84
C PHE A 257 -27.77 40.33 29.42
N ARG A 258 -28.79 39.50 29.17
CA ARG A 258 -30.14 39.69 29.74
C ARG A 258 -30.13 39.58 31.26
N TRP A 259 -29.31 38.69 31.80
CA TRP A 259 -29.08 38.52 33.23
C TRP A 259 -28.27 39.69 33.80
N LEU A 260 -27.22 40.15 33.10
CA LEU A 260 -26.43 41.31 33.52
C LEU A 260 -27.28 42.59 33.65
N GLY A 261 -28.33 42.71 32.82
CA GLY A 261 -29.26 43.84 32.82
C GLY A 261 -30.49 43.70 33.72
N SER A 262 -30.62 42.64 34.53
CA SER A 262 -31.74 42.47 35.47
C SER A 262 -31.33 42.82 36.91
N GLU A 263 -32.05 43.75 37.54
CA GLU A 263 -32.01 43.96 38.98
C GLU A 263 -33.05 43.05 39.68
N PRO A 264 -32.68 42.29 40.73
CA PRO A 264 -31.34 42.12 41.28
C PRO A 264 -30.51 41.10 40.48
N PHE A 265 -29.20 41.32 40.42
CA PHE A 265 -28.17 40.47 39.79
C PHE A 265 -28.05 39.04 40.36
N MET A 266 -29.02 38.56 41.14
CA MET A 266 -29.01 37.24 41.75
C MET A 266 -29.73 36.22 40.88
N LEU A 267 -29.03 35.15 40.51
CA LEU A 267 -29.66 33.94 40.00
C LEU A 267 -30.58 33.37 41.11
N PRO A 268 -31.86 33.10 40.83
CA PRO A 268 -32.82 32.70 41.85
C PRO A 268 -32.48 31.36 42.52
N HIS A 269 -31.55 30.56 41.96
CA HIS A 269 -31.11 29.30 42.54
C HIS A 269 -29.63 29.01 42.19
N PRO A 270 -28.76 28.61 43.15
CA PRO A 270 -27.34 28.34 42.90
C PRO A 270 -27.12 27.21 41.87
N ALA A 271 -28.03 26.24 41.80
CA ALA A 271 -28.00 25.18 40.80
C ALA A 271 -28.14 25.70 39.36
N LEU A 272 -28.95 26.75 39.13
CA LEU A 272 -29.11 27.35 37.79
C LEU A 272 -27.84 28.07 37.35
N GLY A 273 -27.13 28.71 38.29
CA GLY A 273 -25.82 29.32 38.01
C GLY A 273 -24.76 28.30 37.65
N MET A 274 -24.71 27.18 38.38
CA MET A 274 -23.80 26.09 38.09
C MET A 274 -24.09 25.45 36.72
N LEU A 275 -25.37 25.27 36.38
CA LEU A 275 -25.80 24.79 35.06
C LEU A 275 -25.38 25.75 33.94
N PHE A 276 -25.54 27.06 34.14
CA PHE A 276 -25.12 28.07 33.18
C PHE A 276 -23.61 28.06 32.93
N VAL A 277 -22.81 28.01 33.99
CA VAL A 277 -21.35 27.91 33.90
C VAL A 277 -20.93 26.62 33.18
N ALA A 278 -21.56 25.48 33.53
CA ALA A 278 -21.32 24.21 32.86
C ALA A 278 -21.68 24.29 31.36
N ALA A 279 -22.79 24.93 30.99
CA ALA A 279 -23.19 25.14 29.61
C ALA A 279 -22.18 26.02 28.83
N CYS A 280 -21.66 27.08 29.45
CA CYS A 280 -20.60 27.91 28.86
C CYS A 280 -19.33 27.11 28.57
N PHE A 281 -18.89 26.27 29.53
CA PHE A 281 -17.75 25.38 29.31
C PHE A 281 -18.00 24.36 28.20
N LEU A 282 -19.21 23.76 28.13
CA LEU A 282 -19.59 22.82 27.08
C LEU A 282 -19.67 23.46 25.69
N VAL A 283 -20.09 24.72 25.58
CA VAL A 283 -20.09 25.43 24.29
C VAL A 283 -18.67 25.83 23.89
N LEU A 284 -17.86 26.36 24.80
CA LEU A 284 -16.44 26.69 24.53
C LEU A 284 -15.65 25.46 24.09
N ALA A 285 -15.89 24.34 24.75
CA ALA A 285 -15.40 23.02 24.40
C ALA A 285 -15.76 22.57 22.99
N SER A 286 -17.01 22.80 22.57
CA SER A 286 -17.53 22.39 21.27
C SER A 286 -16.90 23.18 20.11
N TRP A 287 -16.23 24.30 20.38
CA TRP A 287 -15.44 25.02 19.39
C TRP A 287 -14.13 24.31 19.03
N LEU A 288 -13.54 23.50 19.92
CA LEU A 288 -12.32 22.73 19.63
C LEU A 288 -12.46 21.80 18.41
N PRO A 289 -13.49 20.93 18.32
CA PRO A 289 -13.68 20.10 17.12
C PRO A 289 -14.00 20.94 15.88
N VAL A 290 -14.70 22.08 16.00
CA VAL A 290 -14.96 23.00 14.89
C VAL A 290 -13.65 23.57 14.34
N PHE A 291 -12.79 24.13 15.20
CA PHE A 291 -11.49 24.66 14.78
C PHE A 291 -10.57 23.59 14.20
N ASN A 292 -10.53 22.40 14.82
CA ASN A 292 -9.76 21.27 14.29
C ASN A 292 -10.25 20.87 12.88
N MET A 293 -11.56 20.83 12.66
CA MET A 293 -12.15 20.56 11.35
C MET A 293 -11.77 21.62 10.32
N PHE A 294 -11.81 22.91 10.67
CA PHE A 294 -11.35 23.98 9.77
C PHE A 294 -9.85 23.86 9.45
N ILE A 295 -9.01 23.53 10.44
CA ILE A 295 -7.58 23.26 10.22
C ILE A 295 -7.38 22.06 9.29
N ALA A 296 -8.22 21.03 9.38
CA ALA A 296 -8.17 19.87 8.50
C ALA A 296 -8.41 20.25 7.04
N VAL A 297 -9.48 21.01 6.77
CA VAL A 297 -9.81 21.50 5.44
C VAL A 297 -8.67 22.37 4.90
N ILE A 298 -8.12 23.27 5.72
CA ILE A 298 -6.98 24.11 5.33
C ILE A 298 -5.75 23.25 5.03
N ARG A 299 -5.41 22.28 5.88
CA ARG A 299 -4.26 21.37 5.67
C ARG A 299 -4.43 20.56 4.39
N LEU A 300 -5.63 20.08 4.08
CA LEU A 300 -5.93 19.37 2.84
C LEU A 300 -5.69 20.25 1.60
N MET A 301 -6.00 21.55 1.69
CA MET A 301 -5.73 22.48 0.59
C MET A 301 -4.24 22.84 0.45
N LEU A 302 -3.46 22.73 1.53
CA LEU A 302 -2.06 23.17 1.58
C LEU A 302 -1.04 22.04 1.37
N HIS A 303 -1.37 20.79 1.73
CA HIS A 303 -0.46 19.65 1.54
C HIS A 303 -0.73 18.99 0.19
N GLY A 304 0.22 19.08 -0.74
CA GLY A 304 0.24 18.21 -1.91
C GLY A 304 0.54 16.78 -1.46
N ALA A 305 -0.09 15.80 -2.12
CA ALA A 305 0.30 14.39 -1.99
C ALA A 305 1.80 14.29 -2.32
N GLY A 306 2.62 14.16 -1.27
CA GLY A 306 4.06 13.99 -1.39
C GLY A 306 4.32 12.51 -1.59
N GLY A 307 4.91 12.17 -2.73
CA GLY A 307 5.26 10.80 -3.06
C GLY A 307 5.96 10.76 -4.41
N ASP A 308 7.11 11.42 -4.51
CA ASP A 308 8.07 11.12 -5.58
C ASP A 308 8.95 9.97 -5.07
N GLU A 309 8.32 8.84 -4.76
CA GLU A 309 9.00 7.66 -4.27
C GLU A 309 9.41 6.79 -5.46
N GLN A 310 10.64 7.07 -5.89
CA GLN A 310 11.70 6.07 -6.02
C GLN A 310 11.23 4.71 -6.55
N SER A 311 10.79 4.76 -7.80
CA SER A 311 10.46 3.63 -8.67
C SER A 311 11.27 3.79 -9.96
N MET A 312 11.58 2.68 -10.63
CA MET A 312 12.34 2.72 -11.87
C MET A 312 11.48 3.33 -12.98
N THR A 313 11.83 4.52 -13.45
CA THR A 313 11.09 5.18 -14.53
C THR A 313 11.51 4.63 -15.89
N LEU A 314 10.54 4.13 -16.65
CA LEU A 314 10.71 3.79 -18.05
C LEU A 314 10.73 5.06 -18.90
N THR A 315 11.61 5.11 -19.90
CA THR A 315 11.59 6.15 -20.93
C THR A 315 11.00 5.63 -22.23
N ARG A 316 10.39 6.52 -23.01
CA ARG A 316 9.75 6.17 -24.29
C ARG A 316 10.76 5.65 -25.31
N GLU A 317 12.01 6.12 -25.23
CA GLU A 317 13.12 5.66 -26.08
C GLU A 317 13.53 4.23 -25.74
N ASN A 318 13.56 3.87 -24.45
CA ASN A 318 14.01 2.56 -24.00
C ASN A 318 12.91 1.49 -24.09
N GLN A 319 11.65 1.86 -23.92
CA GLN A 319 10.51 0.95 -23.91
C GLN A 319 9.35 1.45 -24.79
N PRO A 320 9.55 1.63 -26.11
CA PRO A 320 8.55 2.24 -26.99
C PRO A 320 7.27 1.40 -27.11
N VAL A 321 7.37 0.07 -27.03
CA VAL A 321 6.23 -0.85 -27.16
C VAL A 321 5.29 -0.72 -25.97
N MET A 322 5.81 -0.65 -24.74
CA MET A 322 5.02 -0.42 -23.53
C MET A 322 4.34 0.95 -23.56
N TYR A 323 5.06 2.00 -23.96
CA TYR A 323 4.48 3.34 -24.07
C TYR A 323 3.38 3.42 -25.14
N GLU A 324 3.56 2.80 -26.30
CA GLU A 324 2.52 2.73 -27.32
C GLU A 324 1.29 1.97 -26.80
N PHE A 325 1.50 0.84 -26.12
CA PHE A 325 0.42 0.05 -25.54
C PHE A 325 -0.41 0.85 -24.54
N VAL A 326 0.25 1.57 -23.63
CA VAL A 326 -0.42 2.47 -22.69
C VAL A 326 -1.12 3.63 -23.40
N ASP A 327 -0.48 4.26 -24.37
CA ASP A 327 -1.06 5.37 -25.13
C ASP A 327 -2.36 4.95 -25.86
N GLN A 328 -2.36 3.77 -26.47
CA GLN A 328 -3.54 3.23 -27.16
C GLN A 328 -4.68 2.95 -26.19
N ILE A 329 -4.39 2.43 -24.99
CA ILE A 329 -5.40 2.24 -23.94
C ILE A 329 -5.96 3.60 -23.52
N CYS A 330 -5.11 4.59 -23.26
CA CYS A 330 -5.54 5.95 -22.90
C CYS A 330 -6.43 6.56 -23.99
N ASP A 331 -6.08 6.40 -25.26
CA ASP A 331 -6.83 6.95 -26.39
C ASP A 331 -8.21 6.29 -26.52
N LYS A 332 -8.33 4.97 -26.29
CA LYS A 332 -9.61 4.25 -26.35
C LYS A 332 -10.51 4.51 -25.15
N VAL A 333 -9.95 4.49 -23.94
CA VAL A 333 -10.68 4.82 -22.71
C VAL A 333 -11.00 6.31 -22.66
N GLY A 334 -10.21 7.14 -23.35
CA GLY A 334 -10.30 8.59 -23.42
C GLY A 334 -9.79 9.27 -22.15
N ALA A 335 -8.74 8.71 -21.55
CA ALA A 335 -8.04 9.19 -20.36
C ALA A 335 -6.78 9.99 -20.76
N PRO A 336 -6.28 10.90 -19.91
CA PRO A 336 -5.02 11.59 -20.18
C PRO A 336 -3.85 10.62 -20.22
N LYS A 337 -2.92 10.82 -21.16
CA LYS A 337 -1.70 10.00 -21.26
C LYS A 337 -0.78 10.25 -20.06
N PRO A 338 -0.17 9.21 -19.47
CA PRO A 338 0.77 9.38 -18.38
C PRO A 338 2.04 10.08 -18.86
N SER A 339 2.54 10.99 -18.03
CA SER A 339 3.81 11.68 -18.26
C SER A 339 5.02 10.76 -18.07
N ARG A 340 4.88 9.74 -17.22
CA ARG A 340 5.90 8.74 -16.91
C ARG A 340 5.26 7.41 -16.55
N ILE A 341 5.93 6.32 -16.91
CA ILE A 341 5.59 4.97 -16.45
C ILE A 341 6.70 4.52 -15.50
N ASN A 342 6.33 4.19 -14.29
CA ASN A 342 7.20 3.71 -13.23
C ASN A 342 7.00 2.22 -13.01
N LEU A 343 8.07 1.53 -12.63
CA LEU A 343 8.05 0.12 -12.27
C LEU A 343 8.56 -0.08 -10.85
N ASP A 344 7.95 -1.03 -10.14
CA ASP A 344 8.37 -1.47 -8.82
C ASP A 344 8.26 -3.00 -8.68
N CYS A 345 8.56 -3.50 -7.48
CA CYS A 345 8.54 -4.92 -7.15
C CYS A 345 7.25 -5.34 -6.43
N GLU A 346 6.18 -4.55 -6.51
CA GLU A 346 4.91 -4.85 -5.87
C GLU A 346 3.98 -5.64 -6.77
N PHE A 347 3.03 -6.34 -6.19
CA PHE A 347 1.97 -7.02 -6.95
C PHE A 347 0.76 -6.09 -7.11
N ASN A 348 0.96 -4.96 -7.80
CA ASN A 348 -0.06 -3.94 -7.95
C ASN A 348 0.06 -3.14 -9.26
N ALA A 349 -1.01 -2.44 -9.65
CA ALA A 349 -0.99 -1.37 -10.64
C ALA A 349 -1.69 -0.15 -10.04
N SER A 350 -1.14 1.04 -10.27
CA SER A 350 -1.76 2.26 -9.79
C SER A 350 -1.50 3.43 -10.73
N ALA A 351 -2.45 4.35 -10.79
CA ALA A 351 -2.29 5.60 -11.51
C ALA A 351 -2.61 6.79 -10.59
N SER A 352 -1.69 7.75 -10.50
CA SER A 352 -1.79 8.86 -9.56
C SER A 352 -1.32 10.19 -10.13
N LEU A 353 -1.79 11.29 -9.53
CA LEU A 353 -1.39 12.65 -9.88
C LEU A 353 -0.37 13.17 -8.86
N ARG A 354 0.83 13.55 -9.31
CA ARG A 354 1.97 13.91 -8.44
C ARG A 354 1.72 15.05 -7.46
N ARG A 355 0.76 15.94 -7.72
CA ARG A 355 0.41 17.08 -6.86
C ARG A 355 -0.99 17.00 -6.26
N GLY A 356 -1.60 15.81 -6.27
CA GLY A 356 -2.97 15.60 -5.80
C GLY A 356 -3.92 16.63 -6.39
N TRP A 357 -4.63 17.37 -5.51
CA TRP A 357 -5.60 18.40 -5.90
C TRP A 357 -5.07 19.49 -6.84
N MET A 358 -3.80 19.90 -6.72
CA MET A 358 -3.23 20.97 -7.56
C MET A 358 -2.90 20.53 -8.98
N SER A 359 -3.00 19.23 -9.29
CA SER A 359 -2.64 18.68 -10.60
C SER A 359 -3.82 18.56 -11.57
N PHE A 360 -5.06 18.78 -11.13
CA PHE A 360 -6.25 18.57 -11.96
C PHE A 360 -6.40 19.52 -13.17
N GLY A 361 -5.39 20.32 -13.49
CA GLY A 361 -5.29 21.14 -14.70
C GLY A 361 -3.95 21.03 -15.47
N LYS A 362 -3.02 20.15 -15.05
CA LYS A 362 -1.74 19.90 -15.75
C LYS A 362 -1.50 18.38 -15.88
N PRO A 363 -0.94 17.90 -17.01
CA PRO A 363 -0.71 16.48 -17.25
C PRO A 363 0.51 15.98 -16.44
N ASP A 364 0.31 15.71 -15.16
CA ASP A 364 1.34 15.18 -14.23
C ASP A 364 0.87 13.80 -13.71
N LEU A 365 0.34 12.99 -14.63
CA LEU A 365 -0.14 11.63 -14.40
C LEU A 365 1.03 10.65 -14.43
N VAL A 366 1.06 9.75 -13.45
CA VAL A 366 2.09 8.74 -13.28
C VAL A 366 1.39 7.39 -13.22
N LEU A 367 1.78 6.49 -14.13
CA LEU A 367 1.35 5.09 -14.07
C LEU A 367 2.47 4.29 -13.41
N THR A 368 2.18 3.59 -12.32
CA THR A 368 3.11 2.68 -11.66
C THR A 368 2.63 1.25 -11.87
N LEU A 369 3.50 0.38 -12.39
CA LEU A 369 3.20 -1.02 -12.65
C LEU A 369 4.17 -1.93 -11.91
N GLY A 370 3.63 -2.81 -11.10
CA GLY A 370 4.35 -3.91 -10.48
C GLY A 370 4.89 -4.88 -11.51
N VAL A 371 6.21 -5.09 -11.51
CA VAL A 371 6.83 -6.11 -12.38
C VAL A 371 6.30 -7.52 -12.09
N PRO A 372 6.05 -7.93 -10.83
CA PRO A 372 5.35 -9.18 -10.55
C PRO A 372 3.96 -9.29 -11.18
N LEU A 373 3.19 -8.19 -11.25
CA LEU A 373 1.88 -8.18 -11.92
C LEU A 373 2.03 -8.39 -13.44
N ILE A 374 2.96 -7.68 -14.07
CA ILE A 374 3.26 -7.87 -15.50
C ILE A 374 3.70 -9.31 -15.79
N ALA A 375 4.43 -9.95 -14.87
CA ALA A 375 4.97 -11.30 -15.04
C ALA A 375 3.90 -12.40 -15.15
N VAL A 376 2.73 -12.19 -14.54
CA VAL A 376 1.67 -13.21 -14.45
C VAL A 376 0.55 -13.01 -15.48
N GLN A 377 0.45 -11.82 -16.06
CA GLN A 377 -0.62 -11.47 -16.99
C GLN A 377 -0.21 -11.68 -18.46
N SER A 378 -1.19 -12.01 -19.29
CA SER A 378 -1.10 -11.78 -20.74
C SER A 378 -1.22 -10.29 -21.06
N THR A 379 -0.82 -9.88 -22.26
CA THR A 379 -0.92 -8.49 -22.73
C THR A 379 -2.37 -8.01 -22.70
N GLN A 380 -3.33 -8.87 -23.08
CA GLN A 380 -4.76 -8.53 -23.02
C GLN A 380 -5.27 -8.41 -21.57
N GLN A 381 -4.79 -9.25 -20.64
CA GLN A 381 -5.14 -9.14 -19.22
C GLN A 381 -4.50 -7.89 -18.58
N LEU A 382 -3.25 -7.57 -18.90
CA LEU A 382 -2.63 -6.31 -18.45
C LEU A 382 -3.38 -5.09 -19.02
N ALA A 383 -3.95 -5.19 -20.23
CA ALA A 383 -4.81 -4.13 -20.77
C ALA A 383 -6.06 -3.92 -19.92
N VAL A 384 -6.61 -4.98 -19.29
CA VAL A 384 -7.73 -4.87 -18.34
C VAL A 384 -7.31 -4.01 -17.16
N ASP A 385 -6.20 -4.38 -16.50
CA ASP A 385 -5.74 -3.72 -15.28
C ASP A 385 -5.45 -2.23 -15.55
N ILE A 386 -4.72 -1.94 -16.63
CA ILE A 386 -4.39 -0.57 -17.03
C ILE A 386 -5.65 0.23 -17.44
N ALA A 387 -6.59 -0.38 -18.16
CA ALA A 387 -7.83 0.29 -18.55
C ALA A 387 -8.75 0.56 -17.37
N HIS A 388 -8.76 -0.32 -16.37
CA HIS A 388 -9.45 -0.11 -15.11
C HIS A 388 -8.88 1.12 -14.40
N GLU A 389 -7.56 1.18 -14.21
CA GLU A 389 -6.88 2.34 -13.59
C GLU A 389 -7.18 3.65 -14.34
N PHE A 390 -7.17 3.63 -15.68
CA PHE A 390 -7.51 4.81 -16.48
C PHE A 390 -9.01 5.14 -16.52
N GLY A 391 -9.89 4.17 -16.24
CA GLY A 391 -11.32 4.37 -16.09
C GLY A 391 -11.64 5.39 -14.99
N HIS A 392 -10.92 5.33 -13.87
CA HIS A 392 -11.06 6.29 -12.75
C HIS A 392 -10.81 7.75 -13.17
N PHE A 393 -9.95 8.01 -14.16
CA PHE A 393 -9.66 9.37 -14.64
C PHE A 393 -10.77 9.96 -15.52
N ARG A 394 -11.62 9.13 -16.10
CA ARG A 394 -12.84 9.57 -16.80
C ARG A 394 -13.90 10.09 -15.83
N GLN A 395 -13.83 9.64 -14.58
CA GLN A 395 -14.76 9.99 -13.51
C GLN A 395 -14.36 11.30 -12.81
N GLY A 396 -13.85 12.28 -13.55
CA GLY A 396 -13.11 13.41 -12.99
C GLY A 396 -13.83 14.25 -11.92
N ARG A 397 -15.18 14.25 -11.84
CA ARG A 397 -15.92 14.93 -10.75
C ARG A 397 -16.06 14.01 -9.54
N GLU A 398 -16.36 12.75 -9.78
CA GLU A 398 -16.53 11.68 -8.81
C GLU A 398 -15.20 11.39 -8.10
N MET A 399 -14.09 11.28 -8.84
CA MET A 399 -12.73 11.10 -8.31
C MET A 399 -12.34 12.24 -7.37
N LYS A 400 -12.61 13.50 -7.75
CA LYS A 400 -12.32 14.67 -6.90
C LYS A 400 -13.14 14.66 -5.61
N ALA A 401 -14.42 14.35 -5.73
CA ALA A 401 -15.29 14.28 -4.57
C ALA A 401 -14.89 13.11 -3.66
N SER A 402 -14.66 11.92 -4.21
CA SER A 402 -14.20 10.74 -3.47
C SER A 402 -12.90 11.03 -2.73
N TYR A 403 -11.92 11.65 -3.40
CA TYR A 403 -10.68 12.09 -2.74
C TYR A 403 -10.93 13.03 -1.56
N LEU A 404 -11.78 14.05 -1.73
CA LEU A 404 -12.14 14.97 -0.66
C LEU A 404 -12.83 14.26 0.51
N ILE A 405 -13.84 13.44 0.20
CA ILE A 405 -14.63 12.69 1.18
C ILE A 405 -13.71 11.76 1.97
N ARG A 406 -12.83 11.00 1.30
CA ARG A 406 -11.88 10.09 1.94
C ARG A 406 -10.86 10.83 2.78
N SER A 407 -10.30 11.93 2.27
CA SER A 407 -9.36 12.76 3.03
C SER A 407 -9.98 13.31 4.32
N LEU A 408 -11.22 13.79 4.24
CA LEU A 408 -11.98 14.25 5.41
C LEU A 408 -12.30 13.09 6.37
N THR A 409 -12.75 11.96 5.83
CA THR A 409 -13.07 10.75 6.61
C THR A 409 -11.85 10.22 7.36
N GLY A 410 -10.72 10.06 6.68
CA GLY A 410 -9.45 9.63 7.27
C GLY A 410 -8.97 10.60 8.34
N TRP A 411 -9.15 11.91 8.12
CA TRP A 411 -8.84 12.90 9.14
C TRP A 411 -9.77 12.82 10.36
N PHE A 412 -11.08 12.60 10.17
CA PHE A 412 -12.03 12.42 11.28
C PHE A 412 -11.64 11.20 12.12
N MET A 413 -11.32 10.08 11.48
CA MET A 413 -10.86 8.86 12.14
C MET A 413 -9.54 9.05 12.88
N HIS A 414 -8.55 9.68 12.22
CA HIS A 414 -7.26 9.98 12.84
C HIS A 414 -7.42 10.91 14.06
N SER A 415 -8.26 11.94 13.95
CA SER A 415 -8.53 12.88 15.03
C SER A 415 -9.28 12.25 16.20
N ALA A 416 -10.19 11.32 15.91
CA ALA A 416 -10.84 10.51 16.94
C ALA A 416 -9.82 9.63 17.67
N TYR A 417 -8.93 8.97 16.94
CA TYR A 417 -7.97 8.00 17.48
C TYR A 417 -6.79 8.62 18.23
N VAL A 418 -6.09 9.60 17.66
CA VAL A 418 -5.00 10.31 18.35
C VAL A 418 -5.49 11.00 19.63
N GLY A 419 -6.75 11.45 19.62
CA GLY A 419 -7.39 11.99 20.81
C GLY A 419 -7.59 10.94 21.92
N MET A 420 -7.81 9.66 21.58
CA MET A 420 -8.00 8.58 22.58
C MET A 420 -6.71 8.30 23.34
N VAL A 421 -5.59 8.15 22.63
CA VAL A 421 -4.26 7.94 23.24
C VAL A 421 -3.87 9.09 24.17
N ARG A 422 -4.09 10.34 23.73
CA ARG A 422 -3.83 11.51 24.58
C ARG A 422 -4.75 11.59 25.80
N ALA A 423 -5.99 11.11 25.70
CA ALA A 423 -6.93 11.10 26.80
C ALA A 423 -6.60 10.04 27.85
N GLU A 424 -6.10 8.89 27.42
CA GLU A 424 -5.61 7.83 28.31
C GLU A 424 -4.37 8.30 29.08
N ILE A 425 -3.40 8.91 28.39
CA ILE A 425 -2.24 9.55 29.01
C ILE A 425 -2.68 10.64 30.00
N ASN A 426 -3.62 11.51 29.62
CA ASN A 426 -4.13 12.54 30.52
C ASN A 426 -4.87 11.93 31.72
N SER A 427 -5.65 10.86 31.54
CA SER A 427 -6.36 10.18 32.65
C SER A 427 -5.40 9.55 33.66
N TYR A 428 -4.29 8.99 33.17
CA TYR A 428 -3.20 8.50 34.01
C TYR A 428 -2.51 9.63 34.77
N LEU A 429 -2.22 10.75 34.10
CA LEU A 429 -1.63 11.94 34.74
C LEU A 429 -2.56 12.58 35.78
N ILE A 430 -3.89 12.55 35.54
CA ILE A 430 -4.91 13.01 36.49
C ILE A 430 -4.90 12.15 37.74
N ALA A 431 -4.99 10.84 37.57
CA ALA A 431 -5.05 9.87 38.67
C ALA A 431 -3.82 9.93 39.59
N ASN A 432 -2.66 10.32 39.04
CA ASN A 432 -1.39 10.37 39.74
C ASN A 432 -0.93 11.80 40.11
N SER A 433 -1.79 12.81 39.99
CA SER A 433 -1.44 14.19 40.37
C SER A 433 -1.91 14.52 41.79
N GLU A 434 -0.98 14.77 42.72
CA GLU A 434 -1.29 15.09 44.13
C GLU A 434 -1.94 16.47 44.34
N HIS A 435 -1.82 17.38 43.37
CA HIS A 435 -2.24 18.79 43.51
C HIS A 435 -2.88 19.42 42.25
N SER A 436 -3.51 18.64 41.37
CA SER A 436 -4.22 19.22 40.21
C SER A 436 -5.69 19.53 40.53
N ASN A 437 -6.23 20.57 39.89
CA ASN A 437 -7.62 21.00 40.06
C ASN A 437 -8.55 20.02 39.32
N ASN A 438 -8.80 18.87 39.95
CA ASN A 438 -9.45 17.68 39.39
C ASN A 438 -10.77 17.97 38.66
N PHE A 439 -11.49 19.02 39.07
CA PHE A 439 -12.76 19.42 38.47
C PHE A 439 -12.61 20.00 37.05
N LEU A 440 -11.72 20.98 36.85
CA LEU A 440 -11.49 21.59 35.54
C LEU A 440 -10.94 20.56 34.54
N LEU A 441 -10.05 19.70 35.03
CA LEU A 441 -9.43 18.66 34.23
C LEU A 441 -10.41 17.53 33.87
N GLY A 442 -11.32 17.17 34.79
CA GLY A 442 -12.45 16.28 34.51
C GLY A 442 -13.42 16.86 33.47
N ILE A 443 -13.73 18.16 33.53
CA ILE A 443 -14.53 18.84 32.50
C ILE A 443 -13.84 18.75 31.14
N MET A 444 -12.54 19.08 31.06
CA MET A 444 -11.76 18.99 29.82
C MET A 444 -11.69 17.56 29.26
N TYR A 445 -11.65 16.55 30.14
CA TYR A 445 -11.71 15.14 29.75
C TYR A 445 -13.05 14.77 29.09
N VAL A 446 -14.18 15.15 29.70
CA VAL A 446 -15.52 14.88 29.16
C VAL A 446 -15.72 15.61 27.83
N ILE A 447 -15.29 16.87 27.75
CA ILE A 447 -15.28 17.68 26.53
C ILE A 447 -14.53 16.96 25.41
N GLY A 448 -13.30 16.54 25.68
CA GLY A 448 -12.50 15.81 24.71
C GLY A 448 -13.17 14.50 24.32
N TRP A 449 -13.78 13.78 25.26
CA TRP A 449 -14.46 12.51 25.02
C TRP A 449 -15.66 12.67 24.09
N VAL A 450 -16.52 13.67 24.32
CA VAL A 450 -17.67 13.98 23.45
C VAL A 450 -17.18 14.36 22.05
N GLY A 451 -16.17 15.23 21.96
CA GLY A 451 -15.58 15.63 20.68
C GLY A 451 -15.04 14.45 19.88
N ARG A 452 -14.37 13.50 20.53
CA ARG A 452 -13.85 12.28 19.88
C ARG A 452 -14.96 11.33 19.44
N ARG A 453 -15.96 11.08 20.28
CA ARG A 453 -17.11 10.24 19.91
C ARG A 453 -17.80 10.81 18.68
N MET A 454 -17.97 12.12 18.64
CA MET A 454 -18.53 12.80 17.47
C MET A 454 -17.66 12.64 16.21
N MET A 455 -16.34 12.89 16.30
CA MET A 455 -15.43 12.66 15.18
C MET A 455 -15.45 11.20 14.70
N TRP A 456 -15.56 10.25 15.63
CA TRP A 456 -15.68 8.83 15.29
C TRP A 456 -16.97 8.52 14.54
N TYR A 457 -18.12 9.08 14.95
CA TYR A 457 -19.38 8.92 14.21
C TYR A 457 -19.32 9.58 12.82
N PHE A 458 -18.67 10.74 12.69
CA PHE A 458 -18.44 11.38 11.38
C PHE A 458 -17.53 10.53 10.49
N GLY A 459 -16.47 9.95 11.05
CA GLY A 459 -15.61 9.00 10.35
C GLY A 459 -16.36 7.75 9.92
N LEU A 460 -17.18 7.17 10.79
CA LEU A 460 -17.96 5.97 10.48
C LEU A 460 -18.99 6.22 9.38
N ALA A 461 -19.73 7.33 9.47
CA ALA A 461 -20.66 7.76 8.42
C ALA A 461 -19.91 8.09 7.12
N GLY A 462 -18.76 8.74 7.23
CA GLY A 462 -17.81 8.99 6.15
C GLY A 462 -17.46 7.72 5.40
N HIS A 463 -16.99 6.69 6.12
CA HIS A 463 -16.58 5.41 5.54
C HIS A 463 -17.74 4.67 4.88
N ALA A 464 -18.89 4.55 5.54
CA ALA A 464 -20.04 3.84 4.96
C ALA A 464 -20.52 4.47 3.66
N VAL A 465 -20.58 5.80 3.64
CA VAL A 465 -21.07 6.58 2.51
C VAL A 465 -20.01 6.62 1.38
N ALA A 466 -18.73 6.84 1.71
CA ALA A 466 -17.63 6.81 0.75
C ALA A 466 -17.46 5.44 0.10
N GLY A 467 -17.62 4.35 0.86
CA GLY A 467 -17.55 2.98 0.34
C GLY A 467 -18.58 2.74 -0.76
N SER A 468 -19.82 3.20 -0.58
CA SER A 468 -20.87 3.04 -1.60
C SER A 468 -20.56 3.77 -2.92
N LEU A 469 -19.97 4.97 -2.85
CA LEU A 469 -19.53 5.71 -4.03
C LEU A 469 -18.32 5.04 -4.67
N SER A 470 -17.36 4.59 -3.87
CA SER A 470 -16.17 3.88 -4.32
C SER A 470 -16.54 2.63 -5.12
N ARG A 471 -17.47 1.81 -4.63
CA ARG A 471 -17.92 0.60 -5.31
C ARG A 471 -18.56 0.87 -6.67
N GLU A 472 -19.31 1.97 -6.82
CA GLU A 472 -19.84 2.37 -8.14
C GLU A 472 -18.76 2.82 -9.11
N MET A 473 -17.75 3.54 -8.61
CA MET A 473 -16.59 3.93 -9.40
C MET A 473 -15.81 2.71 -9.90
N GLU A 474 -15.67 1.68 -9.07
CA GLU A 474 -15.07 0.39 -9.45
C GLU A 474 -15.86 -0.30 -10.57
N TYR A 475 -17.18 -0.40 -10.44
CA TYR A 475 -18.01 -0.99 -11.50
C TYR A 475 -17.91 -0.20 -12.81
N ASP A 476 -17.89 1.14 -12.75
CA ASP A 476 -17.73 1.97 -13.95
C ASP A 476 -16.34 1.81 -14.60
N ALA A 477 -15.28 1.73 -13.81
CA ALA A 477 -13.93 1.41 -14.30
C ALA A 477 -13.87 0.02 -14.95
N ASP A 478 -14.52 -0.98 -14.34
CA ASP A 478 -14.65 -2.33 -14.90
C ASP A 478 -15.35 -2.32 -16.26
N ARG A 479 -16.43 -1.53 -16.44
CA ARG A 479 -17.10 -1.43 -17.75
C ARG A 479 -16.12 -0.98 -18.84
N HIS A 480 -15.29 0.03 -18.56
CA HIS A 480 -14.31 0.51 -19.53
C HIS A 480 -13.29 -0.58 -19.87
N ALA A 481 -12.77 -1.28 -18.86
CA ALA A 481 -11.82 -2.38 -19.05
C ALA A 481 -12.44 -3.55 -19.85
N ILE A 482 -13.69 -3.91 -19.57
CA ILE A 482 -14.43 -5.00 -20.23
C ILE A 482 -14.78 -4.64 -21.67
N HIS A 483 -15.20 -3.41 -21.96
CA HIS A 483 -15.42 -2.97 -23.34
C HIS A 483 -14.12 -2.93 -24.16
N LEU A 484 -12.98 -2.67 -23.51
CA LEU A 484 -11.68 -2.65 -24.17
C LEU A 484 -11.14 -4.06 -24.43
N ALA A 485 -11.02 -4.88 -23.40
CA ALA A 485 -10.28 -6.15 -23.44
C ALA A 485 -11.19 -7.39 -23.37
N GLY A 486 -12.48 -7.23 -23.08
CA GLY A 486 -13.48 -8.30 -23.08
C GLY A 486 -13.70 -8.96 -21.72
N THR A 487 -14.88 -9.54 -21.55
CA THR A 487 -15.33 -10.22 -20.32
C THR A 487 -14.40 -11.38 -19.95
N ARG A 488 -13.96 -12.18 -20.93
CA ARG A 488 -13.07 -13.32 -20.68
C ARG A 488 -11.73 -12.87 -20.08
N ALA A 489 -11.11 -11.85 -20.68
CA ALA A 489 -9.83 -11.34 -20.20
C ALA A 489 -9.95 -10.73 -18.80
N PHE A 490 -11.07 -10.05 -18.52
CA PHE A 490 -11.37 -9.51 -17.20
C PHE A 490 -11.43 -10.59 -16.11
N ILE A 491 -12.24 -11.63 -16.34
CA ILE A 491 -12.41 -12.73 -15.37
C ILE A 491 -11.09 -13.49 -15.18
N GLU A 492 -10.35 -13.76 -16.26
CA GLU A 492 -9.05 -14.41 -16.17
C GLU A 492 -8.01 -13.54 -15.44
N SER A 493 -7.99 -12.22 -15.68
CA SER A 493 -7.09 -11.29 -14.96
C SER A 493 -7.41 -11.28 -13.47
N SER A 494 -8.70 -11.21 -13.12
CA SER A 494 -9.17 -11.26 -11.73
C SER A 494 -8.78 -12.58 -11.04
N ALA A 495 -8.96 -13.72 -11.70
CA ALA A 495 -8.55 -15.02 -11.16
C ALA A 495 -7.02 -15.11 -10.96
N ASN A 496 -6.23 -14.53 -11.88
CA ASN A 496 -4.79 -14.40 -11.71
C ASN A 496 -4.44 -13.51 -10.52
N PHE A 497 -5.15 -12.40 -10.32
CA PHE A 497 -4.92 -11.49 -9.21
C PHE A 497 -5.12 -12.19 -7.85
N GLU A 498 -6.19 -12.97 -7.68
CA GLU A 498 -6.43 -13.74 -6.45
C GLU A 498 -5.33 -14.79 -6.21
N ARG A 499 -5.02 -15.60 -7.23
CA ARG A 499 -4.02 -16.67 -7.13
C ARG A 499 -2.63 -16.12 -6.85
N TYR A 500 -2.19 -15.14 -7.63
CA TYR A 500 -0.83 -14.61 -7.52
C TYR A 500 -0.70 -13.56 -6.41
N GLY A 501 -1.80 -12.99 -5.92
CA GLY A 501 -1.83 -12.23 -4.67
C GLY A 501 -1.50 -13.11 -3.47
N ALA A 502 -2.07 -14.32 -3.38
CA ALA A 502 -1.67 -15.30 -2.38
C ALA A 502 -0.20 -15.73 -2.56
N ALA A 503 0.23 -15.98 -3.80
CA ALA A 503 1.63 -16.31 -4.09
C ALA A 503 2.60 -15.18 -3.70
N TYR A 504 2.22 -13.92 -3.88
CA TYR A 504 3.01 -12.76 -3.47
C TYR A 504 3.21 -12.73 -1.96
N GLN A 505 2.15 -12.94 -1.17
CA GLN A 505 2.26 -13.00 0.29
C GLN A 505 3.20 -14.13 0.76
N ILE A 506 3.09 -15.31 0.15
CA ILE A 506 4.00 -16.43 0.40
C ILE A 506 5.43 -16.07 -0.01
N THR A 507 5.60 -15.37 -1.13
CA THR A 507 6.91 -14.91 -1.61
C THR A 507 7.56 -13.97 -0.60
N ILE A 508 6.83 -12.96 -0.11
CA ILE A 508 7.35 -12.05 0.91
C ILE A 508 7.77 -12.81 2.16
N GLU A 509 6.96 -13.74 2.66
CA GLU A 509 7.31 -14.50 3.87
C GLU A 509 8.57 -15.36 3.65
N ASN A 510 8.65 -16.03 2.51
CA ASN A 510 9.82 -16.79 2.10
C ASN A 510 11.07 -15.90 1.97
N LEU A 511 10.93 -14.69 1.44
CA LEU A 511 12.04 -13.74 1.33
C LEU A 511 12.57 -13.30 2.70
N LYS A 512 11.70 -13.14 3.71
CA LYS A 512 12.15 -12.89 5.10
C LYS A 512 12.98 -14.06 5.61
N GLN A 513 12.50 -15.28 5.43
CA GLN A 513 13.21 -16.49 5.89
C GLN A 513 14.57 -16.65 5.18
N LEU A 514 14.60 -16.43 3.87
CA LEU A 514 15.85 -16.46 3.08
C LEU A 514 16.82 -15.36 3.52
N PHE A 515 16.32 -14.16 3.82
CA PHE A 515 17.14 -13.07 4.35
C PHE A 515 17.78 -13.43 5.70
N HIS A 516 17.01 -14.03 6.62
CA HIS A 516 17.52 -14.55 7.89
C HIS A 516 18.60 -15.63 7.70
N ALA A 517 18.50 -16.41 6.62
CA ALA A 517 19.52 -17.38 6.21
C ALA A 517 20.71 -16.75 5.44
N GLY A 518 20.74 -15.43 5.23
CA GLY A 518 21.79 -14.72 4.49
C GLY A 518 21.71 -14.91 2.96
N VAL A 519 20.54 -15.25 2.43
CA VAL A 519 20.30 -15.49 1.00
C VAL A 519 19.39 -14.41 0.44
N LEU A 520 19.85 -13.71 -0.61
CA LEU A 520 19.06 -12.76 -1.39
C LEU A 520 18.84 -13.33 -2.78
N VAL A 521 17.60 -13.57 -3.22
CA VAL A 521 17.35 -14.11 -4.56
C VAL A 521 17.57 -13.04 -5.63
N ASP A 522 18.14 -13.39 -6.77
CA ASP A 522 18.43 -12.42 -7.83
C ASP A 522 17.20 -11.97 -8.65
N ASN A 523 16.04 -12.63 -8.49
CA ASN A 523 14.84 -12.35 -9.28
C ASN A 523 13.54 -12.66 -8.51
N ILE A 524 13.03 -11.67 -7.77
CA ILE A 524 11.79 -11.78 -6.98
C ILE A 524 10.55 -12.06 -7.87
N PRO A 525 10.32 -11.34 -9.00
CA PRO A 525 9.15 -11.61 -9.84
C PRO A 525 9.09 -13.05 -10.36
N ARG A 526 10.24 -13.62 -10.73
CA ARG A 526 10.31 -15.01 -11.17
C ARG A 526 10.11 -16.00 -10.02
N PHE A 527 10.59 -15.66 -8.83
CA PHE A 527 10.36 -16.47 -7.63
C PHE A 527 8.87 -16.53 -7.28
N MET A 528 8.17 -15.39 -7.30
CA MET A 528 6.71 -15.34 -7.13
C MET A 528 5.97 -16.14 -8.20
N LEU A 529 6.39 -16.01 -9.46
CA LEU A 529 5.81 -16.77 -10.57
C LEU A 529 6.00 -18.29 -10.39
N HIS A 530 7.15 -18.71 -9.84
CA HIS A 530 7.39 -20.12 -9.52
C HIS A 530 6.41 -20.60 -8.43
N ILE A 531 6.35 -19.90 -7.29
CA ILE A 531 5.45 -20.21 -6.17
C ILE A 531 4.01 -20.29 -6.67
N GLY A 532 3.54 -19.28 -7.41
CA GLY A 532 2.17 -19.25 -7.90
C GLY A 532 1.86 -20.42 -8.84
N ARG A 533 2.83 -20.90 -9.63
CA ARG A 533 2.67 -22.07 -10.52
C ARG A 533 2.70 -23.40 -9.78
N THR A 534 3.44 -23.49 -8.68
CA THR A 534 3.59 -24.71 -7.87
C THR A 534 2.58 -24.82 -6.72
N LEU A 535 1.71 -23.83 -6.54
CA LEU A 535 0.60 -23.90 -5.58
C LEU A 535 -0.22 -25.19 -5.77
N PRO A 536 -0.48 -25.95 -4.68
CA PRO A 536 -1.32 -27.16 -4.74
C PRO A 536 -2.71 -26.86 -5.30
N ALA A 537 -3.28 -27.83 -6.03
CA ALA A 537 -4.63 -27.69 -6.58
C ALA A 537 -5.68 -27.46 -5.49
N THR A 538 -5.51 -28.07 -4.31
CA THR A 538 -6.34 -27.87 -3.13
C THR A 538 -6.31 -26.41 -2.66
N THR A 539 -5.14 -25.78 -2.59
CA THR A 539 -4.98 -24.37 -2.24
C THR A 539 -5.64 -23.46 -3.27
N ILE A 540 -5.50 -23.76 -4.56
CA ILE A 540 -6.17 -22.99 -5.63
C ILE A 540 -7.70 -23.09 -5.50
N GLN A 541 -8.23 -24.27 -5.19
CA GLN A 541 -9.66 -24.46 -4.95
C GLN A 541 -10.14 -23.73 -3.70
N GLN A 542 -9.35 -23.72 -2.63
CA GLN A 542 -9.66 -22.96 -1.41
C GLN A 542 -9.71 -21.45 -1.69
N ILE A 543 -8.71 -20.89 -2.38
CA ILE A 543 -8.71 -19.49 -2.80
C ILE A 543 -9.99 -19.18 -3.58
N ALA A 544 -10.33 -19.99 -4.59
CA ALA A 544 -11.54 -19.79 -5.38
C ALA A 544 -12.83 -19.87 -4.53
N ALA A 545 -12.90 -20.81 -3.59
CA ALA A 545 -14.05 -20.95 -2.70
C ALA A 545 -14.20 -19.76 -1.75
N GLU A 546 -13.11 -19.26 -1.18
CA GLU A 546 -13.09 -18.09 -0.33
C GLU A 546 -13.48 -16.82 -1.09
N THR A 547 -12.94 -16.64 -2.31
CA THR A 547 -13.33 -15.53 -3.20
C THR A 547 -14.83 -15.54 -3.50
N GLU A 548 -15.43 -16.71 -3.71
CA GLU A 548 -16.86 -16.86 -3.99
C GLU A 548 -17.75 -16.66 -2.76
N GLN A 549 -17.25 -17.00 -1.57
CA GLN A 549 -17.98 -16.86 -0.30
C GLN A 549 -17.82 -15.48 0.35
N ARG A 550 -16.85 -14.67 -0.09
CA ARG A 550 -16.58 -13.33 0.43
C ARG A 550 -17.83 -12.46 0.34
N LYS A 551 -18.30 -11.99 1.49
CA LYS A 551 -19.43 -11.05 1.59
C LYS A 551 -18.91 -9.63 1.55
N GLN A 552 -19.71 -8.73 0.98
CA GLN A 552 -19.45 -7.30 1.04
C GLN A 552 -19.66 -6.80 2.47
N GLU A 553 -18.62 -6.19 3.05
CA GLU A 553 -18.72 -5.50 4.33
C GLU A 553 -19.13 -4.03 4.13
N LEU A 554 -19.63 -3.40 5.20
CA LEU A 554 -20.12 -2.01 5.15
C LEU A 554 -19.03 -1.01 4.72
N HIS A 555 -17.78 -1.32 5.07
CA HIS A 555 -16.63 -0.43 4.89
C HIS A 555 -15.78 -0.76 3.66
N ASP A 556 -16.14 -1.81 2.91
CA ASP A 556 -15.38 -2.20 1.72
C ASP A 556 -15.46 -1.12 0.65
N THR A 557 -14.29 -0.66 0.19
CA THR A 557 -14.16 0.31 -0.90
C THR A 557 -14.23 -0.33 -2.28
N HIS A 558 -14.06 -1.65 -2.35
CA HIS A 558 -14.18 -2.45 -3.57
C HIS A 558 -15.34 -3.43 -3.43
N PRO A 559 -16.13 -3.66 -4.49
CA PRO A 559 -17.09 -4.75 -4.48
C PRO A 559 -16.36 -6.10 -4.43
N PRO A 560 -16.97 -7.14 -3.84
CA PRO A 560 -16.40 -8.48 -3.88
C PRO A 560 -16.12 -8.94 -5.32
N THR A 561 -15.01 -9.65 -5.52
CA THR A 561 -14.58 -10.16 -6.83
C THR A 561 -15.67 -10.95 -7.54
N ARG A 562 -16.45 -11.76 -6.79
CA ARG A 562 -17.63 -12.47 -7.30
C ARG A 562 -18.66 -11.54 -7.95
N GLU A 563 -18.99 -10.42 -7.30
CA GLU A 563 -19.98 -9.47 -7.83
C GLU A 563 -19.47 -8.77 -9.08
N ARG A 564 -18.17 -8.40 -9.10
CA ARG A 564 -17.51 -7.84 -10.29
C ARG A 564 -17.53 -8.83 -11.46
N ASN A 565 -17.21 -10.09 -11.20
CA ASN A 565 -17.25 -11.15 -12.22
C ASN A 565 -18.68 -11.41 -12.72
N ALA A 566 -19.67 -11.39 -11.84
CA ALA A 566 -21.08 -11.52 -12.22
C ALA A 566 -21.54 -10.33 -13.08
N ALA A 567 -21.17 -9.10 -12.72
CA ALA A 567 -21.44 -7.90 -13.53
C ALA A 567 -20.73 -7.97 -14.90
N ALA A 568 -19.49 -8.45 -14.93
CA ALA A 568 -18.75 -8.64 -16.17
C ALA A 568 -19.39 -9.68 -17.09
N ALA A 569 -19.89 -10.78 -16.52
CA ALA A 569 -20.62 -11.81 -17.25
C ALA A 569 -21.93 -11.28 -17.86
N GLN A 570 -22.62 -10.37 -17.17
CA GLN A 570 -23.84 -9.72 -17.70
C GLN A 570 -23.54 -8.81 -18.90
N LEU A 571 -22.39 -8.13 -18.91
CA LEU A 571 -21.99 -7.28 -20.04
C LEU A 571 -21.66 -8.08 -21.30
N ASN A 572 -21.14 -9.31 -21.14
CA ASN A 572 -20.84 -10.27 -22.20
C ASN A 572 -20.17 -9.63 -23.44
N GLN A 573 -19.05 -8.93 -23.22
CA GLN A 573 -18.33 -8.24 -24.29
C GLN A 573 -17.13 -9.08 -24.76
N ASN A 574 -16.90 -9.11 -26.07
CA ASN A 574 -15.71 -9.75 -26.64
C ASN A 574 -14.44 -8.91 -26.44
N GLY A 575 -14.58 -7.59 -26.25
CA GLY A 575 -13.47 -6.65 -26.25
C GLY A 575 -13.02 -6.28 -27.67
N ILE A 576 -12.33 -5.15 -27.80
CA ILE A 576 -11.73 -4.70 -29.06
C ILE A 576 -10.26 -5.15 -29.20
N VAL A 577 -9.57 -5.36 -28.07
CA VAL A 577 -8.18 -5.80 -28.03
C VAL A 577 -8.12 -7.31 -27.87
N THR A 578 -7.44 -8.00 -28.78
CA THR A 578 -7.15 -9.43 -28.65
C THR A 578 -5.66 -9.68 -28.82
N ILE A 579 -4.93 -9.79 -27.69
CA ILE A 579 -3.48 -10.04 -27.67
C ILE A 579 -3.17 -11.15 -26.67
N ASN A 580 -3.22 -12.40 -27.14
CA ASN A 580 -2.89 -13.59 -26.35
C ASN A 580 -1.36 -13.86 -26.33
N ARG A 581 -0.58 -12.88 -25.85
CA ARG A 581 0.87 -13.01 -25.63
C ARG A 581 1.24 -12.61 -24.20
N PRO A 582 2.32 -13.13 -23.60
CA PRO A 582 2.77 -12.70 -22.28
C PRO A 582 2.98 -11.17 -22.23
N ALA A 583 2.55 -10.50 -21.15
CA ALA A 583 2.75 -9.06 -21.03
C ALA A 583 4.25 -8.68 -20.94
N SER A 584 5.11 -9.61 -20.53
CA SER A 584 6.57 -9.48 -20.60
C SER A 584 7.10 -9.17 -22.01
N ASP A 585 6.35 -9.46 -23.07
CA ASP A 585 6.73 -9.15 -24.46
C ASP A 585 6.67 -7.65 -24.77
N LEU A 586 5.97 -6.86 -23.94
CA LEU A 586 5.91 -5.40 -24.05
C LEU A 586 7.21 -4.71 -23.61
N ILE A 587 8.05 -5.42 -22.86
CA ILE A 587 9.26 -4.87 -22.22
C ILE A 587 10.51 -5.49 -22.83
N HIS A 588 11.39 -4.67 -23.39
CA HIS A 588 12.74 -5.05 -23.81
C HIS A 588 13.60 -5.43 -22.60
N HIS A 589 14.48 -6.42 -22.77
CA HIS A 589 15.38 -6.92 -21.72
C HIS A 589 14.69 -7.35 -20.41
N TRP A 590 13.44 -7.84 -20.48
CA TRP A 590 12.62 -8.32 -19.34
C TRP A 590 13.40 -9.01 -18.21
N GLN A 591 14.23 -10.01 -18.51
CA GLN A 591 14.98 -10.73 -17.47
C GLN A 591 15.94 -9.82 -16.70
N GLN A 592 16.67 -8.94 -17.38
CA GLN A 592 17.57 -7.99 -16.73
C GLN A 592 16.78 -6.99 -15.89
N LEU A 593 15.66 -6.48 -16.43
CA LEU A 593 14.80 -5.55 -15.73
C LEU A 593 14.23 -6.15 -14.42
N CYS A 594 13.84 -7.42 -14.41
CA CYS A 594 13.41 -8.09 -13.17
C CYS A 594 14.53 -8.15 -12.12
N LYS A 595 15.78 -8.37 -12.55
CA LYS A 595 16.94 -8.37 -11.64
C LYS A 595 17.23 -6.98 -11.11
N ASP A 596 17.22 -5.97 -11.97
CA ASP A 596 17.48 -4.59 -11.58
C ASP A 596 16.43 -4.07 -10.59
N ILE A 597 15.16 -4.42 -10.79
CA ILE A 597 14.06 -4.12 -9.85
C ILE A 597 14.21 -4.88 -8.53
N THR A 598 14.73 -6.11 -8.57
CA THR A 598 15.01 -6.88 -7.36
C THR A 598 16.13 -6.23 -6.53
N LEU A 599 17.19 -5.75 -7.19
CA LEU A 599 18.28 -5.02 -6.55
C LEU A 599 17.81 -3.69 -5.97
N ASP A 600 17.00 -2.94 -6.71
CA ASP A 600 16.38 -1.70 -6.22
C ASP A 600 15.50 -1.96 -5.00
N PHE A 601 14.67 -3.00 -5.05
CA PHE A 601 13.84 -3.42 -3.92
C PHE A 601 14.68 -3.70 -2.68
N TYR A 602 15.71 -4.56 -2.77
CA TYR A 602 16.55 -4.83 -1.60
C TYR A 602 17.32 -3.61 -1.12
N SER A 603 17.78 -2.76 -2.05
CA SER A 603 18.51 -1.56 -1.68
C SER A 603 17.63 -0.58 -0.90
N ARG A 604 16.34 -0.50 -1.27
CA ARG A 604 15.34 0.31 -0.56
C ARG A 604 15.02 -0.26 0.81
N VAL A 605 14.74 -1.56 0.89
CA VAL A 605 14.37 -2.23 2.14
C VAL A 605 15.51 -2.21 3.16
N THR A 606 16.76 -2.30 2.72
CA THR A 606 17.94 -2.30 3.60
C THR A 606 18.56 -0.92 3.84
N ASP A 607 18.11 0.13 3.13
CA ASP A 607 18.78 1.45 3.05
C ASP A 607 20.29 1.35 2.75
N GLN A 608 20.69 0.32 2.00
CA GLN A 608 22.07 0.03 1.59
C GLN A 608 22.11 -0.30 0.09
N GLU A 609 23.22 0.01 -0.58
CA GLU A 609 23.36 -0.33 -2.00
C GLU A 609 23.64 -1.83 -2.17
N ILE A 610 22.70 -2.57 -2.77
CA ILE A 610 22.83 -4.00 -3.05
C ILE A 610 23.24 -4.20 -4.51
N LEU A 611 24.41 -4.79 -4.70
CA LEU A 611 24.96 -5.13 -6.01
C LEU A 611 24.56 -6.56 -6.42
N ALA A 612 24.61 -6.85 -7.71
CA ALA A 612 24.27 -8.17 -8.27
C ALA A 612 25.09 -9.32 -7.63
N GLU A 613 26.33 -9.05 -7.21
CA GLU A 613 27.20 -10.03 -6.54
C GLU A 613 26.71 -10.44 -5.14
N HIS A 614 25.87 -9.64 -4.50
CA HIS A 614 25.26 -9.97 -3.21
C HIS A 614 24.04 -10.88 -3.34
N THR A 615 23.59 -11.15 -4.57
CA THR A 615 22.41 -11.98 -4.83
C THR A 615 22.79 -13.38 -5.29
N THR A 616 22.02 -14.35 -4.83
CA THR A 616 22.10 -15.76 -5.22
C THR A 616 21.17 -15.99 -6.42
N PRO A 617 21.67 -16.60 -7.51
CA PRO A 617 20.84 -16.99 -8.63
C PRO A 617 19.67 -17.87 -8.19
N LEU A 618 18.44 -17.49 -8.58
CA LEU A 618 17.23 -18.20 -8.20
C LEU A 618 17.28 -19.69 -8.54
N GLU A 619 17.93 -20.07 -9.65
CA GLU A 619 18.10 -21.48 -10.03
C GLU A 619 18.82 -22.32 -8.98
N ASN A 620 19.74 -21.71 -8.22
CA ASN A 620 20.46 -22.42 -7.17
C ASN A 620 19.55 -22.68 -5.97
N VAL A 621 18.77 -21.66 -5.58
CA VAL A 621 17.80 -21.77 -4.47
C VAL A 621 16.75 -22.83 -4.77
N LEU A 622 16.17 -22.83 -5.97
CA LEU A 622 15.17 -23.82 -6.39
C LEU A 622 15.76 -25.24 -6.53
N ARG A 623 17.02 -25.36 -6.95
CA ARG A 623 17.70 -26.67 -7.04
C ARG A 623 17.89 -27.28 -5.66
N ASP A 624 18.28 -26.47 -4.68
CA ASP A 624 18.51 -26.96 -3.33
C ASP A 624 17.19 -27.33 -2.64
N GLU A 625 16.10 -26.60 -2.90
CA GLU A 625 14.75 -27.01 -2.53
C GLU A 625 14.39 -28.39 -3.10
N HIS A 626 14.58 -28.59 -4.41
CA HIS A 626 14.26 -29.86 -5.05
C HIS A 626 15.02 -31.05 -4.45
N LYS A 627 16.30 -30.85 -4.08
CA LYS A 627 17.09 -31.89 -3.39
C LYS A 627 16.52 -32.22 -2.01
N LEU A 628 16.11 -31.21 -1.24
CA LEU A 628 15.53 -31.41 0.09
C LEU A 628 14.20 -32.16 0.02
N LEU A 629 13.37 -31.86 -0.99
CA LEU A 629 12.12 -32.59 -1.23
C LEU A 629 12.35 -34.05 -1.58
N LEU A 630 13.34 -34.35 -2.43
CA LEU A 630 13.70 -35.74 -2.77
C LEU A 630 14.21 -36.53 -1.55
N GLN A 631 15.06 -35.91 -0.72
CA GLN A 631 15.55 -36.55 0.52
C GLN A 631 14.42 -36.89 1.50
N LYS A 632 13.37 -36.06 1.55
CA LYS A 632 12.19 -36.28 2.40
C LYS A 632 11.23 -37.34 1.87
N GLN A 633 11.29 -37.67 0.58
CA GLN A 633 10.51 -38.78 0.00
C GLN A 633 11.19 -40.13 0.20
N ASP A 634 12.52 -40.12 0.36
CA ASP A 634 13.34 -41.32 0.60
C ASP A 634 13.48 -41.66 2.11
N SER A 635 12.93 -40.83 3.00
CA SER A 635 12.87 -41.03 4.47
C SER A 635 11.45 -41.23 4.96
#